data_AF-A0AAE1IS58-F1
#
_entry.id   AF-A0AAE1IS58-F1
#
_cell.length_a   1.000
_cell.length_b   1.000
_cell.length_c   1.000
_cell.angle_alpha   90.00
_cell.angle_beta   90.00
_cell.angle_gamma   90.00
#
_symmetry.space_group_name_H-M   'P 1'
#
loop_
_entity.id
_entity.type
_entity.pdbx_description
1 polymer ?
#
loop_
_entity_poly.entity_id
_entity_poly.type
_entity_poly.pdbx_seq_one_letter_code
_entity_poly.pdbx_strand_id
1 'polypeptide(L)'
;MEGLADMDASGRISDNGVGNESLGDCIVEEMESFMVDINERLTISRMVSDSVIKGMINAVEQEAAEKISQKEMELVGLKKKLRSYRVSTDETNNHHFSDTIVNHDGLLESVESIQIVVNRLLKQLKKENDKIGGNNSFRRISSGSQLKGLGGLLHEEVPERWIYVDKTIENLTTTLETFYQKIEVITQSSKASLSEWQLEQEFQSEIEGMVINNCIRSLHEEFEGKLLDQNAQVCNSENGNWFHKLNEISSLRQELEVFSKALSVSETGLLLSHGSLENGEECCDHKMGGHLHRKLSIPSIGDRNGKHEDSNKPDHPDSALLRHMSADELISHYDSKITEMKRNHESEVQKITEENIRLRGTLYREMGSSLPLKKDKELEMLRKKIPDFITKLDTIFVGNEKLHPFSEKIESVNSLKDRMGSLHTENHQLRDMLMVKEKEIGRLSSQLSDAMEKLSQEQLTQKNLEHTVHKLEGDVDVHAEVAVIQDVYKSVLEETMSEFRRVAEVGLKEAAHDAQPSGRLEFEDADVESIIMQGLLDLIFREALLDANKESQKFETAEMRKLEQEILRLTSLVEEKTKLAKEAADALIYEKKNSELALEEMNGLRAKTVEQYEEQMHELRQNLEQRTNELREIDEERRLVCALSKEQQHALTLTAEKERETREKMESAIALARNLLTAFADCESRVNEDISRNSLRIGNLNSEFRFLNDKVNILKTMGLLYKQRLEIQCSNLEKAEAEVDLLGSQVDALVSLLEKIYIALDHYSPILRHYPGVTEILELVRRTLSGGSKTPV
;
A
#
# COMPACT_ATOMS: atom_id res chain seq x y z
N MET A 1 5.68 39.83 41.66
CA MET A 1 4.42 39.28 42.20
C MET A 1 4.81 38.59 43.49
N GLU A 2 4.73 39.34 44.60
CA GLU A 2 3.65 39.21 45.61
C GLU A 2 3.76 37.85 46.32
N GLY A 3 3.98 37.71 47.61
CA GLY A 3 3.74 38.57 48.78
C GLY A 3 3.22 37.67 49.92
N LEU A 4 3.33 38.14 51.17
CA LEU A 4 2.89 37.54 52.46
C LEU A 4 3.86 36.50 53.06
N ALA A 5 4.59 36.73 54.17
CA ALA A 5 4.29 37.37 55.46
C ALA A 5 3.19 36.68 56.28
N ASP A 6 3.59 36.00 57.36
CA ASP A 6 2.97 36.23 58.67
C ASP A 6 3.91 35.88 59.83
N MET A 7 3.97 36.82 60.77
CA MET A 7 4.51 36.69 62.13
C MET A 7 3.44 36.05 63.01
N ASP A 8 3.83 35.23 64.00
CA ASP A 8 3.39 35.56 65.37
C ASP A 8 4.29 34.96 66.46
N ALA A 9 4.26 35.62 67.60
CA ALA A 9 5.28 35.66 68.62
C ALA A 9 4.99 34.82 69.87
N SER A 10 6.09 34.54 70.59
CA SER A 10 6.20 34.56 72.06
C SER A 10 5.76 33.33 72.88
N GLY A 11 6.76 32.69 73.50
CA GLY A 11 6.61 31.84 74.67
C GLY A 11 7.97 31.60 75.34
N ARG A 12 8.37 32.49 76.26
CA ARG A 12 9.56 32.33 77.12
C ARG A 12 9.36 31.18 78.10
N ILE A 13 10.31 30.24 78.21
CA ILE A 13 10.67 29.58 79.48
C ILE A 13 12.20 29.38 79.49
N SER A 14 12.83 29.88 80.55
CA SER A 14 14.25 29.76 80.88
C SER A 14 14.64 28.32 81.19
N ASP A 15 15.83 27.87 80.77
CA ASP A 15 16.73 27.13 81.66
C ASP A 15 18.20 27.18 81.19
N ASN A 16 19.09 27.24 82.16
CA ASN A 16 20.54 27.34 82.04
C ASN A 16 21.16 26.06 81.45
N GLY A 17 22.16 26.22 80.60
CA GLY A 17 23.01 25.12 80.15
C GLY A 17 24.27 25.62 79.45
N VAL A 18 25.23 26.10 80.24
CA VAL A 18 26.60 26.34 79.76
C VAL A 18 27.23 25.00 79.38
N GLY A 19 27.66 24.88 78.14
CA GLY A 19 28.73 23.97 77.72
C GLY A 19 28.32 22.85 76.77
N ASN A 20 28.36 23.10 75.45
CA ASN A 20 29.07 22.24 74.49
C ASN A 20 29.23 22.81 73.06
N GLU A 21 29.41 24.12 72.88
CA GLU A 21 29.53 24.72 71.53
C GLU A 21 30.80 24.29 70.75
N SER A 22 31.80 23.68 71.41
CA SER A 22 33.05 23.26 70.75
C SER A 22 32.99 21.90 70.02
N LEU A 23 32.04 21.01 70.36
CA LEU A 23 32.00 19.68 69.75
C LEU A 23 31.15 19.66 68.46
N GLY A 24 30.14 20.53 68.39
CA GLY A 24 29.29 20.68 67.21
C GLY A 24 30.05 21.29 66.04
N ASP A 25 30.81 22.36 66.28
CA ASP A 25 31.57 23.04 65.24
C ASP A 25 32.69 22.16 64.65
N CYS A 26 33.36 21.33 65.46
CA CYS A 26 34.34 20.36 64.95
C CYS A 26 33.70 19.26 64.07
N ILE A 27 32.51 18.76 64.42
CA ILE A 27 31.82 17.74 63.60
C ILE A 27 31.32 18.36 62.29
N VAL A 28 30.89 19.62 62.32
CA VAL A 28 30.47 20.35 61.12
C VAL A 28 31.65 20.62 60.20
N GLU A 29 32.80 21.06 60.71
CA GLU A 29 34.02 21.23 59.91
C GLU A 29 34.53 19.90 59.34
N GLU A 30 34.47 18.80 60.10
CA GLU A 30 34.81 17.46 59.59
C GLU A 30 33.83 16.98 58.51
N MET A 31 32.53 17.24 58.66
CA MET A 31 31.53 16.92 57.63
C MET A 31 31.68 17.79 56.38
N GLU A 32 32.00 19.07 56.51
CA GLU A 32 32.28 19.96 55.39
C GLU A 32 33.56 19.51 54.66
N SER A 33 34.62 19.16 55.38
CA SER A 33 35.85 18.60 54.80
C SER A 33 35.60 17.29 54.07
N PHE A 34 34.79 16.40 54.65
CA PHE A 34 34.42 15.13 54.01
C PHE A 34 33.57 15.33 52.75
N MET A 35 32.66 16.30 52.75
CA MET A 35 31.86 16.65 51.57
C MET A 35 32.72 17.25 50.45
N VAL A 36 33.74 18.05 50.80
CA VAL A 36 34.72 18.56 49.83
C VAL A 36 35.54 17.41 49.23
N ASP A 37 36.04 16.46 50.05
CA ASP A 37 36.77 15.28 49.56
C ASP A 37 35.90 14.40 48.63
N ILE A 38 34.64 14.19 48.98
CA ILE A 38 33.68 13.48 48.10
C ILE A 38 33.53 14.22 46.77
N ASN A 39 33.40 15.55 46.80
CA ASN A 39 33.21 16.36 45.60
C ASN A 39 34.46 16.37 44.71
N GLU A 40 35.66 16.41 45.30
CA GLU A 40 36.93 16.27 44.57
C GLU A 40 37.07 14.88 43.96
N ARG A 41 36.76 13.82 44.71
CA ARG A 41 36.78 12.43 44.20
C ARG A 41 35.75 12.20 43.10
N LEU A 42 34.56 12.78 43.20
CA LEU A 42 33.55 12.75 42.14
C LEU A 42 34.01 13.51 40.90
N THR A 43 34.67 14.65 41.07
CA THR A 43 35.23 15.44 39.97
C THR A 43 36.33 14.65 39.25
N ILE A 44 37.25 14.04 39.99
CA ILE A 44 38.30 13.18 39.46
C ILE A 44 37.68 11.97 38.76
N SER A 45 36.69 11.31 39.38
CA SER A 45 35.98 10.17 38.78
C SER A 45 35.31 10.55 37.46
N ARG A 46 34.71 11.75 37.38
CA ARG A 46 34.11 12.26 36.15
C ARG A 46 35.16 12.55 35.09
N MET A 47 36.26 13.23 35.45
CA MET A 47 37.36 13.51 34.54
C MET A 47 38.01 12.24 33.98
N VAL A 48 38.19 11.21 34.82
CA VAL A 48 38.72 9.90 34.40
C VAL A 48 37.72 9.20 33.48
N SER A 49 36.43 9.20 33.82
CA SER A 49 35.38 8.60 32.98
C SER A 49 35.30 9.28 31.62
N ASP A 50 35.30 10.62 31.58
CA ASP A 50 35.29 11.41 30.36
C ASP A 50 36.56 11.15 29.52
N SER A 51 37.72 11.00 30.15
CA SER A 51 38.98 10.68 29.46
C SER A 51 38.98 9.27 28.88
N VAL A 52 38.44 8.28 29.61
CA VAL A 52 38.30 6.89 29.13
C VAL A 52 37.31 6.83 27.98
N ILE A 53 36.14 7.47 28.11
CA ILE A 53 35.13 7.53 27.05
C ILE A 53 35.72 8.20 25.81
N LYS A 54 36.43 9.33 25.98
CA LYS A 54 37.09 10.01 24.86
C LYS A 54 38.18 9.15 24.22
N GLY A 55 38.95 8.40 25.01
CA GLY A 55 39.94 7.44 24.51
C GLY A 55 39.29 6.31 23.70
N MET A 56 38.16 5.77 24.17
CA MET A 56 37.39 4.74 23.46
C MET A 56 36.78 5.28 22.17
N ILE A 57 36.20 6.48 22.20
CA ILE A 57 35.64 7.13 21.01
C ILE A 57 36.74 7.34 19.97
N ASN A 58 37.89 7.89 20.36
CA ASN A 58 39.01 8.10 19.44
C ASN A 58 39.55 6.78 18.87
N ALA A 59 39.62 5.70 19.67
CA ALA A 59 40.04 4.40 19.19
C ALA A 59 39.05 3.80 18.17
N VAL A 60 37.74 3.93 18.43
CA VAL A 60 36.68 3.49 17.51
C VAL A 60 36.67 4.34 16.24
N GLU A 61 36.88 5.65 16.36
CA GLU A 61 36.97 6.57 15.23
C GLU A 61 38.18 6.22 14.34
N GLN A 62 39.33 5.92 14.93
CA GLN A 62 40.51 5.49 14.18
C GLN A 62 40.31 4.12 13.53
N GLU A 63 39.72 3.15 14.23
CA GLU A 63 39.40 1.83 13.67
C GLU A 63 38.40 1.93 12.51
N ALA A 64 37.40 2.80 12.64
CA ALA A 64 36.44 3.07 11.59
C ALA A 64 37.10 3.73 10.37
N ALA A 65 37.98 4.72 10.59
CA ALA A 65 38.73 5.38 9.53
C ALA A 65 39.65 4.40 8.78
N GLU A 66 40.34 3.50 9.49
CA GLU A 66 41.17 2.46 8.89
C GLU A 66 40.32 1.47 8.07
N LYS A 67 39.17 1.03 8.59
CA LYS A 67 38.23 0.14 7.86
C LYS A 67 37.65 0.81 6.61
N ILE A 68 37.32 2.10 6.69
CA ILE A 68 36.85 2.88 5.54
C ILE A 68 37.96 2.96 4.49
N SER A 69 39.19 3.32 4.89
CA SER A 69 40.32 3.40 3.96
C SER A 69 40.64 2.05 3.31
N GLN A 70 40.57 0.95 4.07
CA GLN A 70 40.70 -0.40 3.53
C GLN A 70 39.61 -0.72 2.51
N LYS A 71 38.34 -0.39 2.81
CA LYS A 71 37.21 -0.61 1.89
C LYS A 71 37.27 0.27 0.66
N GLU A 72 37.76 1.50 0.77
CA GLU A 72 38.01 2.38 -0.36
C GLU A 72 39.09 1.82 -1.29
N MET A 73 40.18 1.27 -0.73
CA MET A 73 41.22 0.56 -1.50
C MET A 73 40.66 -0.67 -2.21
N GLU A 74 39.82 -1.47 -1.55
CA GLU A 74 39.12 -2.60 -2.17
C GLU A 74 38.19 -2.15 -3.30
N LEU A 75 37.45 -1.06 -3.09
CA LEU A 75 36.58 -0.44 -4.12
C LEU A 75 37.39 0.06 -5.31
N VAL A 76 38.56 0.66 -5.11
CA VAL A 76 39.46 1.05 -6.20
C VAL A 76 39.95 -0.17 -6.98
N GLY A 77 40.29 -1.28 -6.30
CA GLY A 77 40.65 -2.55 -6.93
C GLY A 77 39.51 -3.18 -7.74
N LEU A 78 38.30 -3.18 -7.19
CA LEU A 78 37.07 -3.62 -7.86
C LEU A 78 36.71 -2.72 -9.03
N LYS A 79 36.83 -1.40 -8.90
CA LYS A 79 36.60 -0.42 -9.98
C LYS A 79 37.63 -0.57 -11.10
N LYS A 80 38.88 -0.94 -10.78
CA LYS A 80 39.91 -1.28 -11.76
C LYS A 80 39.60 -2.59 -12.50
N LYS A 81 39.12 -3.62 -11.80
CA LYS A 81 38.58 -4.85 -12.42
C LYS A 81 37.35 -4.57 -13.29
N LEU A 82 36.43 -3.73 -12.82
CA LEU A 82 35.25 -3.33 -13.59
C LEU A 82 35.65 -2.56 -14.85
N ARG A 83 36.67 -1.70 -14.78
CA ARG A 83 37.25 -1.05 -15.96
C ARG A 83 37.95 -2.04 -16.89
N SER A 84 38.61 -3.09 -16.40
CA SER A 84 39.14 -4.13 -17.29
C SER A 84 38.05 -4.92 -18.00
N TYR A 85 36.87 -5.07 -17.39
CA TYR A 85 35.68 -5.61 -18.05
C TYR A 85 35.02 -4.61 -19.02
N ARG A 86 35.07 -3.30 -18.72
CA ARG A 86 34.56 -2.22 -19.58
C ARG A 86 35.43 -1.93 -20.80
N VAL A 87 36.73 -2.20 -20.75
CA VAL A 87 37.63 -2.09 -21.94
C VAL A 87 37.29 -3.15 -23.00
N SER A 88 36.44 -4.14 -22.69
CA SER A 88 35.85 -5.04 -23.69
C SER A 88 34.42 -4.66 -24.12
N THR A 89 33.81 -3.61 -23.54
CA THR A 89 32.37 -3.34 -23.72
C THR A 89 31.97 -1.85 -23.79
N ASP A 90 32.89 -0.92 -24.05
CA ASP A 90 32.54 0.46 -24.40
C ASP A 90 33.40 0.92 -25.58
N GLU A 91 32.88 0.65 -26.78
CA GLU A 91 32.69 1.57 -27.92
C GLU A 91 32.61 0.74 -29.20
N THR A 92 31.45 0.80 -29.87
CA THR A 92 31.02 0.02 -31.06
C THR A 92 30.68 -1.45 -30.77
N ASN A 93 29.41 -1.84 -31.01
CA ASN A 93 28.92 -3.21 -31.33
C ASN A 93 27.65 -3.69 -30.63
N ASN A 94 26.87 -2.85 -29.95
CA ASN A 94 25.50 -3.26 -29.55
C ASN A 94 24.44 -3.13 -30.67
N HIS A 95 24.82 -2.63 -31.86
CA HIS A 95 24.02 -2.78 -33.08
C HIS A 95 24.49 -3.93 -34.00
N HIS A 96 25.63 -4.56 -33.73
CA HIS A 96 26.15 -5.62 -34.62
C HIS A 96 25.73 -7.04 -34.24
N PHE A 97 25.27 -7.29 -33.00
CA PHE A 97 24.80 -8.63 -32.65
C PHE A 97 23.42 -8.97 -33.22
N SER A 98 22.56 -7.97 -33.47
CA SER A 98 21.26 -8.23 -34.13
C SER A 98 21.39 -8.34 -35.66
N ASP A 99 22.26 -7.54 -36.28
CA ASP A 99 22.46 -7.56 -37.74
C ASP A 99 23.16 -8.83 -38.25
N THR A 100 23.90 -9.52 -37.38
CA THR A 100 24.54 -10.80 -37.73
C THR A 100 23.55 -11.97 -37.67
N ILE A 101 22.52 -11.89 -36.81
CA ILE A 101 21.54 -12.98 -36.59
C ILE A 101 20.52 -13.05 -37.73
N VAL A 102 20.15 -11.92 -38.33
CA VAL A 102 19.18 -11.86 -39.43
C VAL A 102 19.74 -12.42 -40.75
N ASN A 103 21.07 -12.52 -40.89
CA ASN A 103 21.73 -12.88 -42.15
C ASN A 103 22.24 -14.33 -42.24
N HIS A 104 21.87 -15.24 -41.33
CA HIS A 104 22.29 -16.64 -41.45
C HIS A 104 21.64 -17.35 -42.66
N ASP A 105 20.38 -17.04 -42.99
CA ASP A 105 19.75 -17.57 -44.21
C ASP A 105 20.37 -16.94 -45.48
N GLY A 106 20.70 -15.65 -45.47
CA GLY A 106 21.44 -15.00 -46.57
C GLY A 106 22.89 -15.51 -46.72
N LEU A 107 23.53 -15.92 -45.62
CA LEU A 107 24.85 -16.56 -45.65
C LEU A 107 24.76 -17.97 -46.27
N LEU A 108 23.71 -18.73 -45.96
CA LEU A 108 23.49 -20.05 -46.56
C LEU A 108 23.21 -19.93 -48.07
N GLU A 109 22.29 -19.04 -48.46
CA GLU A 109 21.97 -18.79 -49.87
C GLU A 109 23.17 -18.28 -50.68
N SER A 110 24.03 -17.46 -50.07
CA SER A 110 25.25 -16.98 -50.71
C SER A 110 26.32 -18.07 -50.80
N VAL A 111 26.45 -18.95 -49.79
CA VAL A 111 27.36 -20.11 -49.84
C VAL A 111 26.91 -21.12 -50.90
N GLU A 112 25.60 -21.41 -51.00
CA GLU A 112 25.03 -22.26 -52.05
C GLU A 112 25.26 -21.66 -53.44
N SER A 113 25.03 -20.35 -53.58
CA SER A 113 25.31 -19.62 -54.83
C SER A 113 26.79 -19.69 -55.23
N ILE A 114 27.71 -19.53 -54.27
CA ILE A 114 29.15 -19.65 -54.49
C ILE A 114 29.52 -21.09 -54.85
N GLN A 115 28.94 -22.10 -54.18
CA GLN A 115 29.17 -23.52 -54.48
C GLN A 115 28.77 -23.86 -55.92
N ILE A 116 27.62 -23.35 -56.39
CA ILE A 116 27.17 -23.53 -57.78
C ILE A 116 28.15 -22.91 -58.78
N VAL A 117 28.64 -21.70 -58.51
CA VAL A 117 29.60 -20.99 -59.38
C VAL A 117 30.95 -21.70 -59.40
N VAL A 118 31.48 -22.09 -58.25
CA VAL A 118 32.77 -22.79 -58.12
C VAL A 118 32.72 -24.15 -58.82
N ASN A 119 31.63 -24.91 -58.65
CA ASN A 119 31.45 -26.19 -59.33
C ASN A 119 31.34 -26.03 -60.87
N ARG A 120 30.75 -24.93 -61.35
CA ARG A 120 30.72 -24.61 -62.78
C ARG A 120 32.13 -24.32 -63.31
N LEU A 121 32.92 -23.51 -62.60
CA LEU A 121 34.30 -23.18 -62.97
C LEU A 121 35.22 -24.41 -62.95
N LEU A 122 35.09 -25.29 -61.96
CA LEU A 122 35.83 -26.56 -61.89
C LEU A 122 35.49 -27.49 -63.05
N LYS A 123 34.20 -27.61 -63.42
CA LYS A 123 33.77 -28.38 -64.61
C LYS A 123 34.34 -27.79 -65.90
N GLN A 124 34.42 -26.47 -66.00
CA GLN A 124 35.00 -25.79 -67.16
C GLN A 124 36.52 -25.99 -67.24
N LEU A 125 37.22 -25.90 -66.12
CA LEU A 125 38.65 -26.18 -66.00
C LEU A 125 38.97 -27.63 -66.40
N LYS A 126 38.16 -28.59 -65.93
CA LYS A 126 38.29 -30.00 -66.32
C LYS A 126 38.09 -30.19 -67.83
N LYS A 127 37.06 -29.57 -68.40
CA LYS A 127 36.78 -29.61 -69.85
C LYS A 127 37.89 -28.97 -70.69
N GLU A 128 38.54 -27.91 -70.21
CA GLU A 128 39.70 -27.33 -70.89
C GLU A 128 40.95 -28.21 -70.77
N ASN A 129 41.18 -28.81 -69.59
CA ASN A 129 42.27 -29.76 -69.39
C ASN A 129 42.12 -31.00 -70.32
N ASP A 130 40.90 -31.52 -70.45
CA ASP A 130 40.57 -32.63 -71.35
C ASP A 130 40.82 -32.28 -72.83
N LYS A 131 40.54 -31.03 -73.24
CA LYS A 131 40.84 -30.54 -74.60
C LYS A 131 42.35 -30.44 -74.86
N ILE A 132 43.13 -30.03 -73.86
CA ILE A 132 44.59 -29.92 -73.97
C ILE A 132 45.22 -31.32 -74.01
N GLY A 133 44.71 -32.27 -73.20
CA GLY A 133 45.12 -33.67 -73.23
C GLY A 133 44.73 -34.41 -74.52
N GLY A 134 43.58 -34.06 -75.13
CA GLY A 134 43.07 -34.68 -76.35
C GLY A 134 43.72 -34.24 -77.66
N ASN A 135 44.49 -33.15 -77.67
CA ASN A 135 45.02 -32.56 -78.91
C ASN A 135 46.33 -33.16 -79.45
N ASN A 136 46.84 -34.26 -78.87
CA ASN A 136 48.01 -34.97 -79.40
C ASN A 136 47.66 -36.07 -80.42
N SER A 137 46.81 -35.75 -81.40
CA SER A 137 46.81 -36.50 -82.67
C SER A 137 47.37 -35.62 -83.77
N PHE A 138 48.71 -35.55 -83.84
CA PHE A 138 49.41 -35.00 -85.00
C PHE A 138 49.03 -35.84 -86.24
N ARG A 139 47.99 -35.41 -86.95
CA ARG A 139 47.61 -35.90 -88.27
C ARG A 139 48.70 -35.47 -89.25
N ARG A 140 49.70 -36.34 -89.42
CA ARG A 140 50.81 -36.19 -90.36
C ARG A 140 50.27 -35.93 -91.76
N ILE A 141 50.59 -34.76 -92.31
CA ILE A 141 50.52 -34.50 -93.76
C ILE A 141 51.58 -35.39 -94.39
N SER A 142 51.19 -36.37 -95.20
CA SER A 142 52.12 -37.16 -96.00
C SER A 142 51.94 -36.83 -97.48
N SER A 143 52.93 -36.14 -98.05
CA SER A 143 53.18 -36.12 -99.49
C SER A 143 54.68 -36.30 -99.72
N GLY A 144 55.06 -37.23 -100.60
CA GLY A 144 56.40 -37.29 -101.20
C GLY A 144 57.43 -38.28 -100.61
N SER A 145 57.65 -39.37 -101.36
CA SER A 145 58.94 -40.02 -101.66
C SER A 145 59.91 -40.46 -100.55
N GLN A 146 60.05 -41.79 -100.45
CA GLN A 146 61.28 -42.59 -100.29
C GLN A 146 62.52 -41.90 -99.68
N LEU A 147 62.91 -42.34 -98.47
CA LEU A 147 64.25 -42.90 -98.24
C LEU A 147 64.31 -43.59 -96.87
N LYS A 148 64.79 -44.83 -96.90
CA LYS A 148 65.14 -45.67 -95.75
C LYS A 148 66.28 -45.03 -94.96
N GLY A 149 66.22 -45.12 -93.64
CA GLY A 149 67.41 -45.07 -92.80
C GLY A 149 67.18 -44.51 -91.40
N LEU A 150 67.32 -45.40 -90.41
CA LEU A 150 67.63 -45.09 -89.00
C LEU A 150 66.51 -44.49 -88.16
N GLY A 151 65.57 -45.34 -87.76
CA GLY A 151 64.75 -45.14 -86.58
C GLY A 151 65.54 -45.50 -85.31
N GLY A 152 65.75 -44.52 -84.45
CA GLY A 152 66.32 -44.69 -83.12
C GLY A 152 66.64 -43.34 -82.49
N LEU A 153 66.08 -43.09 -81.30
CA LEU A 153 66.20 -41.89 -80.46
C LEU A 153 65.19 -40.78 -80.79
N LEU A 154 63.97 -40.94 -80.28
CA LEU A 154 63.38 -40.02 -79.30
C LEU A 154 62.13 -40.71 -78.74
N HIS A 155 62.26 -41.15 -77.48
CA HIS A 155 61.16 -41.63 -76.66
C HIS A 155 60.21 -40.45 -76.47
N GLU A 156 59.01 -40.53 -77.04
CA GLU A 156 57.95 -39.55 -76.86
C GLU A 156 57.34 -39.76 -75.46
N GLU A 157 58.00 -39.20 -74.44
CA GLU A 157 57.42 -39.05 -73.10
C GLU A 157 56.27 -38.03 -73.17
N VAL A 158 55.04 -38.55 -73.18
CA VAL A 158 53.80 -37.81 -72.98
C VAL A 158 52.84 -38.74 -72.21
N PRO A 159 52.17 -38.33 -71.11
CA PRO A 159 52.49 -37.28 -70.14
C PRO A 159 52.05 -37.64 -68.68
N GLU A 160 52.95 -38.13 -67.82
CA GLU A 160 52.62 -38.34 -66.38
C GLU A 160 52.19 -37.03 -65.67
N ARG A 161 52.60 -35.87 -66.19
CA ARG A 161 52.23 -34.54 -65.68
C ARG A 161 50.75 -34.21 -65.82
N TRP A 162 50.05 -34.65 -66.88
CA TRP A 162 48.62 -34.31 -67.05
C TRP A 162 47.72 -35.15 -66.14
N ILE A 163 48.09 -36.41 -65.88
CA ILE A 163 47.43 -37.26 -64.88
C ILE A 163 47.56 -36.63 -63.48
N TYR A 164 48.72 -36.05 -63.17
CA TYR A 164 48.91 -35.32 -61.91
C TYR A 164 48.02 -34.07 -61.83
N VAL A 165 47.86 -33.33 -62.93
CA VAL A 165 46.97 -32.15 -63.00
C VAL A 165 45.50 -32.55 -62.78
N ASP A 166 45.02 -33.60 -63.44
CA ASP A 166 43.65 -34.11 -63.24
C ASP A 166 43.41 -34.58 -61.81
N LYS A 167 44.37 -35.32 -61.24
CA LYS A 167 44.31 -35.77 -59.84
C LYS A 167 44.33 -34.59 -58.87
N THR A 168 45.01 -33.51 -59.20
CA THR A 168 45.04 -32.28 -58.39
C THR A 168 43.71 -31.53 -58.47
N ILE A 169 43.07 -31.48 -59.64
CA ILE A 169 41.73 -30.91 -59.82
C ILE A 169 40.68 -31.73 -59.04
N GLU A 170 40.79 -33.06 -59.05
CA GLU A 170 39.90 -33.94 -58.30
C GLU A 170 40.10 -33.83 -56.78
N ASN A 171 41.35 -33.75 -56.31
CA ASN A 171 41.67 -33.48 -54.90
C ASN A 171 41.17 -32.08 -54.46
N LEU A 172 41.26 -31.08 -55.33
CA LEU A 172 40.71 -29.74 -55.06
C LEU A 172 39.18 -29.78 -54.98
N THR A 173 38.53 -30.52 -55.90
CA THR A 173 37.07 -30.70 -55.90
C THR A 173 36.60 -31.37 -54.62
N THR A 174 37.26 -32.46 -54.20
CA THR A 174 36.91 -33.16 -52.95
C THR A 174 37.17 -32.30 -51.70
N THR A 175 38.26 -31.52 -51.68
CA THR A 175 38.55 -30.59 -50.58
C THR A 175 37.49 -29.51 -50.46
N LEU A 176 37.07 -28.91 -51.58
CA LEU A 176 36.01 -27.91 -51.60
C LEU A 176 34.67 -28.49 -51.15
N GLU A 177 34.30 -29.69 -51.60
CA GLU A 177 33.07 -30.35 -51.17
C GLU A 177 33.05 -30.62 -49.65
N THR A 178 34.18 -31.07 -49.09
CA THR A 178 34.29 -31.25 -47.63
C THR A 178 34.24 -29.94 -46.85
N PHE A 179 34.66 -28.83 -47.47
CA PHE A 179 34.58 -27.50 -46.87
C PHE A 179 33.14 -26.98 -46.86
N TYR A 180 32.40 -27.13 -47.97
CA TYR A 180 30.99 -26.79 -48.03
C TYR A 180 30.15 -27.61 -47.05
N GLN A 181 30.38 -28.92 -46.94
CA GLN A 181 29.67 -29.77 -45.98
C GLN A 181 29.93 -29.35 -44.52
N LYS A 182 31.15 -28.89 -44.20
CA LYS A 182 31.47 -28.38 -42.85
C LYS A 182 30.78 -27.07 -42.55
N ILE A 183 30.72 -26.16 -43.52
CA ILE A 183 29.99 -24.89 -43.36
C ILE A 183 28.51 -25.19 -43.14
N GLU A 184 27.92 -26.08 -43.93
CA GLU A 184 26.51 -26.47 -43.81
C GLU A 184 26.18 -27.01 -42.40
N VAL A 185 27.01 -27.92 -41.87
CA VAL A 185 26.83 -28.47 -40.50
C VAL A 185 26.97 -27.39 -39.43
N ILE A 186 27.92 -26.46 -39.59
CA ILE A 186 28.10 -25.34 -38.66
C ILE A 186 26.86 -24.44 -38.69
N THR A 187 26.34 -24.10 -39.87
CA THR A 187 25.16 -23.24 -40.02
C THR A 187 23.89 -23.90 -39.50
N GLN A 188 23.71 -25.22 -39.71
CA GLN A 188 22.58 -25.98 -39.15
C GLN A 188 22.66 -26.05 -37.62
N SER A 189 23.85 -26.27 -37.05
CA SER A 189 24.05 -26.28 -35.60
C SER A 189 23.78 -24.92 -34.96
N SER A 190 24.17 -23.81 -35.62
CA SER A 190 23.85 -22.46 -35.14
C SER A 190 22.35 -22.14 -35.24
N LYS A 191 21.64 -22.66 -36.25
CA LYS A 191 20.19 -22.49 -36.39
C LYS A 191 19.44 -23.22 -35.28
N ALA A 192 19.85 -24.46 -34.95
CA ALA A 192 19.28 -25.22 -33.84
C ALA A 192 19.50 -24.53 -32.48
N SER A 193 20.72 -24.06 -32.19
CA SER A 193 21.01 -23.33 -30.95
C SER A 193 20.30 -21.99 -30.86
N LEU A 194 20.07 -21.30 -31.98
CA LEU A 194 19.28 -20.07 -32.00
C LEU A 194 17.80 -20.33 -31.69
N SER A 195 17.21 -21.39 -32.25
CA SER A 195 15.82 -21.79 -31.95
C SER A 195 15.64 -22.22 -30.50
N GLU A 196 16.60 -22.98 -29.94
CA GLU A 196 16.59 -23.32 -28.51
C GLU A 196 16.70 -22.06 -27.63
N TRP A 197 17.58 -21.12 -28.00
CA TRP A 197 17.71 -19.86 -27.28
C TRP A 197 16.45 -19.00 -27.35
N GLN A 198 15.79 -18.92 -28.51
CA GLN A 198 14.51 -18.21 -28.67
C GLN A 198 13.41 -18.83 -27.82
N LEU A 199 13.29 -20.16 -27.81
CA LEU A 199 12.33 -20.87 -26.97
C LEU A 199 12.58 -20.61 -25.47
N GLU A 200 13.85 -20.61 -25.04
CA GLU A 200 14.22 -20.28 -23.67
C GLU A 200 13.86 -18.83 -23.31
N GLN A 201 14.05 -17.87 -24.22
CA GLN A 201 13.64 -16.49 -24.01
C GLN A 201 12.11 -16.33 -23.92
N GLU A 202 11.35 -17.05 -24.75
CA GLU A 202 9.87 -17.07 -24.67
C GLU A 202 9.40 -17.67 -23.34
N PHE A 203 9.99 -18.80 -22.93
CA PHE A 203 9.68 -19.45 -21.66
C PHE A 203 10.03 -18.57 -20.46
N GLN A 204 11.17 -17.87 -20.53
CA GLN A 204 11.58 -16.92 -19.51
C GLN A 204 10.64 -15.72 -19.44
N SER A 205 10.22 -15.18 -20.59
CA SER A 205 9.22 -14.10 -20.67
C SER A 205 7.85 -14.53 -20.12
N GLU A 206 7.43 -15.78 -20.39
CA GLU A 206 6.19 -16.35 -19.85
C GLU A 206 6.26 -16.51 -18.32
N ILE A 207 7.37 -17.05 -17.79
CA ILE A 207 7.60 -17.15 -16.34
C ILE A 207 7.62 -15.77 -15.69
N GLU A 208 8.34 -14.81 -16.27
CA GLU A 208 8.39 -13.43 -15.76
C GLU A 208 6.99 -12.81 -15.78
N GLY A 209 6.23 -12.99 -16.86
CA GLY A 209 4.83 -12.59 -16.95
C GLY A 209 3.95 -13.22 -15.87
N MET A 210 4.11 -14.52 -15.63
CA MET A 210 3.40 -15.23 -14.56
C MET A 210 3.76 -14.70 -13.17
N VAL A 211 5.04 -14.49 -12.89
CA VAL A 211 5.53 -13.96 -11.61
C VAL A 211 5.01 -12.55 -11.38
N ILE A 212 5.13 -11.66 -12.37
CA ILE A 212 4.62 -10.28 -12.30
C ILE A 212 3.12 -10.29 -12.06
N ASN A 213 2.36 -11.10 -12.81
CA ASN A 213 0.92 -11.20 -12.64
C ASN A 213 0.53 -11.72 -11.23
N ASN A 214 1.27 -12.69 -10.70
CA ASN A 214 1.05 -13.21 -9.36
C ASN A 214 1.38 -12.17 -8.27
N CYS A 215 2.47 -11.41 -8.44
CA CYS A 215 2.81 -10.30 -7.55
C CYS A 215 1.74 -9.20 -7.57
N ILE A 216 1.28 -8.79 -8.75
CA ILE A 216 0.21 -7.79 -8.89
C ILE A 216 -1.08 -8.29 -8.24
N ARG A 217 -1.47 -9.53 -8.50
CA ARG A 217 -2.65 -10.15 -7.91
C ARG A 217 -2.55 -10.24 -6.39
N SER A 218 -1.42 -10.68 -5.86
CA SER A 218 -1.19 -10.76 -4.40
C SER A 218 -1.25 -9.39 -3.74
N LEU A 219 -0.66 -8.37 -4.37
CA LEU A 219 -0.76 -6.99 -3.90
C LEU A 219 -2.21 -6.50 -3.94
N HIS A 220 -2.96 -6.79 -5.00
CA HIS A 220 -4.37 -6.42 -5.11
C HIS A 220 -5.21 -7.07 -4.00
N GLU A 221 -5.06 -8.38 -3.79
CA GLU A 221 -5.72 -9.13 -2.72
C GLU A 221 -5.36 -8.58 -1.33
N GLU A 222 -4.08 -8.21 -1.10
CA GLU A 222 -3.62 -7.62 0.15
C GLU A 222 -4.18 -6.20 0.37
N PHE A 223 -4.25 -5.36 -0.67
CA PHE A 223 -4.84 -4.03 -0.60
C PHE A 223 -6.35 -4.08 -0.38
N GLU A 224 -7.04 -5.00 -1.06
CA GLU A 224 -8.48 -5.21 -0.91
C GLU A 224 -8.82 -5.76 0.47
N GLY A 225 -8.03 -6.71 0.98
CA GLY A 225 -8.12 -7.20 2.35
C GLY A 225 -7.89 -6.09 3.39
N LYS A 226 -6.84 -5.29 3.24
CA LYS A 226 -6.56 -4.15 4.14
C LYS A 226 -7.66 -3.07 4.08
N LEU A 227 -8.23 -2.80 2.91
CA LEU A 227 -9.34 -1.87 2.75
C LEU A 227 -10.61 -2.41 3.42
N LEU A 228 -10.92 -3.70 3.24
CA LEU A 228 -12.06 -4.34 3.89
C LEU A 228 -11.90 -4.41 5.41
N ASP A 229 -10.70 -4.71 5.91
CA ASP A 229 -10.40 -4.71 7.34
C ASP A 229 -10.44 -3.30 7.93
N GLN A 230 -9.90 -2.30 7.23
CA GLN A 230 -10.02 -0.90 7.63
C GLN A 230 -11.48 -0.44 7.63
N ASN A 231 -12.26 -0.84 6.62
CA ASN A 231 -13.68 -0.48 6.54
C ASN A 231 -14.50 -1.19 7.62
N ALA A 232 -14.21 -2.46 7.91
CA ALA A 232 -14.82 -3.21 9.01
C ALA A 232 -14.43 -2.64 10.37
N GLN A 233 -13.18 -2.21 10.56
CA GLN A 233 -12.70 -1.57 11.80
C GLN A 233 -13.38 -0.20 12.00
N VAL A 234 -13.48 0.61 10.95
CA VAL A 234 -14.18 1.91 10.98
C VAL A 234 -15.68 1.75 11.23
N CYS A 235 -16.32 0.72 10.66
CA CYS A 235 -17.75 0.44 10.89
C CYS A 235 -18.04 -0.16 12.27
N ASN A 236 -17.14 -1.01 12.81
CA ASN A 236 -17.44 -1.80 14.00
C ASN A 236 -16.98 -1.19 15.34
N SER A 237 -15.94 -0.34 15.38
CA SER A 237 -15.43 0.13 16.68
C SER A 237 -16.05 1.43 17.19
N GLU A 238 -16.49 2.34 16.31
CA GLU A 238 -16.93 3.67 16.76
C GLU A 238 -18.19 4.21 16.06
N ASN A 239 -18.44 3.87 14.79
CA ASN A 239 -19.46 4.60 14.01
C ASN A 239 -20.92 4.20 14.34
N GLY A 240 -21.18 2.93 14.63
CA GLY A 240 -22.52 2.47 15.04
C GLY A 240 -22.98 3.07 16.38
N ASN A 241 -22.04 3.34 17.28
CA ASN A 241 -22.31 3.93 18.58
C ASN A 241 -22.43 5.45 18.51
N TRP A 242 -21.64 6.11 17.65
CA TRP A 242 -21.70 7.56 17.47
C TRP A 242 -22.96 8.04 16.76
N PHE A 243 -23.43 7.34 15.72
CA PHE A 243 -24.68 7.71 15.04
C PHE A 243 -25.90 7.58 15.97
N HIS A 244 -25.95 6.51 16.78
CA HIS A 244 -26.97 6.33 17.81
C HIS A 244 -26.92 7.46 18.85
N LYS A 245 -25.73 7.80 19.35
CA LYS A 245 -25.53 8.91 20.28
C LYS A 245 -25.91 10.26 19.67
N LEU A 246 -25.62 10.50 18.38
CA LEU A 246 -25.98 11.75 17.69
C LEU A 246 -27.51 11.88 17.54
N ASN A 247 -28.20 10.77 17.27
CA ASN A 247 -29.67 10.72 17.23
C ASN A 247 -30.29 10.91 18.63
N GLU A 248 -29.70 10.34 19.68
CA GLU A 248 -30.12 10.59 21.07
C GLU A 248 -29.92 12.06 21.45
N ILE A 249 -28.77 12.66 21.11
CA ILE A 249 -28.49 14.09 21.35
C ILE A 249 -29.47 14.95 20.57
N SER A 250 -29.86 14.55 19.36
CA SER A 250 -30.82 15.29 18.52
C SER A 250 -32.23 15.21 19.09
N SER A 251 -32.62 14.03 19.56
CA SER A 251 -33.88 13.81 20.28
C SER A 251 -33.94 14.62 21.57
N LEU A 252 -32.86 14.61 22.36
CA LEU A 252 -32.73 15.40 23.59
C LEU A 252 -32.83 16.90 23.31
N ARG A 253 -32.18 17.39 22.26
CA ARG A 253 -32.27 18.80 21.81
C ARG A 253 -33.72 19.16 21.47
N GLN A 254 -34.44 18.29 20.76
CA GLN A 254 -35.82 18.54 20.36
C GLN A 254 -36.80 18.49 21.54
N GLU A 255 -36.60 17.57 22.49
CA GLU A 255 -37.36 17.54 23.75
C GLU A 255 -37.12 18.80 24.58
N LEU A 256 -35.87 19.26 24.65
CA LEU A 256 -35.48 20.46 25.39
C LEU A 256 -36.07 21.74 24.75
N GLU A 257 -36.17 21.78 23.42
CA GLU A 257 -36.85 22.83 22.65
C GLU A 257 -38.36 22.88 22.96
N VAL A 258 -39.03 21.71 22.99
CA VAL A 258 -40.44 21.60 23.37
C VAL A 258 -40.64 22.07 24.82
N PHE A 259 -39.73 21.69 25.72
CA PHE A 259 -39.76 22.09 27.12
C PHE A 259 -39.52 23.60 27.30
N SER A 260 -38.60 24.19 26.52
CA SER A 260 -38.36 25.64 26.45
C SER A 260 -39.62 26.41 26.04
N LYS A 261 -40.33 25.91 25.02
CA LYS A 261 -41.59 26.49 24.55
C LYS A 261 -42.69 26.37 25.61
N ALA A 262 -42.82 25.22 26.27
CA ALA A 262 -43.80 25.01 27.34
C ALA A 262 -43.57 25.94 28.55
N LEU A 263 -42.31 26.16 28.95
CA LEU A 263 -41.97 27.11 30.02
C LEU A 263 -42.18 28.58 29.61
N SER A 264 -42.11 28.88 28.32
CA SER A 264 -42.37 30.22 27.80
C SER A 264 -43.86 30.59 27.86
N VAL A 265 -44.78 29.62 27.77
CA VAL A 265 -46.24 29.83 27.75
C VAL A 265 -46.85 30.11 29.14
N SER A 266 -46.14 29.86 30.24
CA SER A 266 -46.71 30.03 31.59
C SER A 266 -46.87 31.50 32.07
N GLU A 267 -46.64 32.48 31.20
CA GLU A 267 -46.70 33.90 31.54
C GLU A 267 -47.79 34.63 30.73
N THR A 268 -49.03 34.17 30.86
CA THR A 268 -50.18 35.03 30.60
C THR A 268 -51.26 34.72 31.63
N GLY A 269 -51.42 35.64 32.58
CA GLY A 269 -52.29 35.47 33.72
C GLY A 269 -53.77 35.72 33.44
N LEU A 270 -54.58 35.09 34.29
CA LEU A 270 -55.85 35.54 34.86
C LEU A 270 -57.15 35.52 34.00
N LEU A 271 -58.19 35.04 34.70
CA LEU A 271 -59.63 35.28 34.57
C LEU A 271 -60.48 34.27 33.78
N LEU A 272 -61.58 33.90 34.45
CA LEU A 272 -62.73 33.18 33.93
C LEU A 272 -63.11 33.64 32.51
N SER A 273 -63.39 32.69 31.62
CA SER A 273 -64.73 32.58 31.00
C SER A 273 -64.77 31.40 30.06
N HIS A 274 -65.81 30.59 30.21
CA HIS A 274 -66.24 29.58 29.24
C HIS A 274 -66.44 30.19 27.84
N GLY A 275 -66.17 29.37 26.80
CA GLY A 275 -66.76 29.56 25.47
C GLY A 275 -65.80 29.34 24.31
N SER A 276 -65.84 28.14 23.74
CA SER A 276 -65.82 27.87 22.29
C SER A 276 -64.80 28.61 21.39
N LEU A 277 -63.81 27.88 20.86
CA LEU A 277 -63.52 27.98 19.42
C LEU A 277 -62.89 26.69 18.89
N GLU A 278 -63.61 26.14 17.92
CA GLU A 278 -63.35 25.04 17.00
C GLU A 278 -62.20 25.38 16.02
N ASN A 279 -61.55 24.33 15.49
CA ASN A 279 -60.64 24.29 14.34
C ASN A 279 -59.18 24.71 14.60
N GLY A 280 -58.14 23.95 14.22
CA GLY A 280 -58.10 22.81 13.30
C GLY A 280 -56.85 21.94 13.48
N GLU A 281 -57.10 20.64 13.27
CA GLU A 281 -56.29 19.62 12.59
C GLU A 281 -54.76 19.59 12.72
N GLU A 282 -54.33 18.51 13.38
CA GLU A 282 -53.56 17.41 12.77
C GLU A 282 -52.08 17.67 12.41
N CYS A 283 -51.20 17.36 13.37
CA CYS A 283 -49.99 16.54 13.15
C CYS A 283 -49.50 16.06 14.54
N CYS A 284 -49.10 14.83 14.80
CA CYS A 284 -48.76 13.75 13.89
C CYS A 284 -49.02 12.41 14.58
N ASP A 285 -49.67 11.49 13.87
CA ASP A 285 -49.52 10.06 14.09
C ASP A 285 -48.09 9.64 13.75
N HIS A 286 -47.29 9.33 14.76
CA HIS A 286 -46.18 8.40 14.61
C HIS A 286 -46.30 7.35 15.71
N LYS A 287 -46.51 6.11 15.28
CA LYS A 287 -46.47 4.90 16.10
C LYS A 287 -45.16 4.85 16.90
N MET A 288 -45.22 5.28 18.16
CA MET A 288 -44.24 4.92 19.17
C MET A 288 -44.70 3.61 19.81
N GLY A 289 -44.00 2.54 19.48
CA GLY A 289 -44.14 1.24 20.15
C GLY A 289 -43.96 1.43 21.66
N GLY A 290 -44.96 0.98 22.40
CA GLY A 290 -45.01 1.13 23.84
C GLY A 290 -43.89 0.35 24.53
N HIS A 291 -43.01 1.07 25.20
CA HIS A 291 -42.39 0.59 26.43
C HIS A 291 -42.03 1.80 27.30
N LEU A 292 -42.96 2.18 28.19
CA LEU A 292 -42.73 2.69 29.55
C LEU A 292 -44.09 3.13 30.14
N HIS A 293 -44.97 2.15 30.37
CA HIS A 293 -45.95 2.28 31.44
C HIS A 293 -45.24 2.11 32.79
N ARG A 294 -44.78 3.20 33.41
CA ARG A 294 -44.65 3.24 34.87
C ARG A 294 -46.05 3.41 35.45
N LYS A 295 -46.78 2.30 35.53
CA LYS A 295 -47.98 2.18 36.35
C LYS A 295 -47.56 2.35 37.81
N LEU A 296 -47.93 3.47 38.43
CA LEU A 296 -48.21 3.49 39.86
C LEU A 296 -49.59 2.83 40.03
N SER A 297 -49.57 1.50 40.08
CA SER A 297 -50.67 0.70 40.60
C SER A 297 -50.11 -0.06 41.78
N ILE A 298 -50.56 0.32 42.98
CA ILE A 298 -50.29 -0.38 44.23
C ILE A 298 -50.89 -1.79 44.10
N PRO A 299 -50.09 -2.87 44.15
CA PRO A 299 -50.63 -4.21 44.20
C PRO A 299 -50.96 -4.59 45.64
N SER A 300 -52.18 -5.09 45.79
CA SER A 300 -52.66 -5.93 46.90
C SER A 300 -51.57 -6.87 47.42
N ILE A 301 -51.28 -6.77 48.72
CA ILE A 301 -50.53 -7.76 49.49
C ILE A 301 -51.53 -8.56 50.32
N GLY A 302 -51.64 -9.84 49.96
CA GLY A 302 -52.02 -10.99 50.77
C GLY A 302 -51.31 -12.18 50.10
N ASP A 303 -50.64 -13.11 50.76
CA ASP A 303 -50.60 -13.45 52.17
C ASP A 303 -49.41 -14.41 52.41
N ARG A 304 -49.12 -14.70 53.69
CA ARG A 304 -48.17 -15.64 54.31
C ARG A 304 -46.74 -15.15 54.61
N ASN A 305 -46.58 -14.71 55.86
CA ASN A 305 -46.02 -15.63 56.86
C ASN A 305 -46.67 -15.39 58.23
N GLY A 306 -47.21 -16.46 58.83
CA GLY A 306 -47.91 -16.38 60.10
C GLY A 306 -46.97 -16.34 61.29
N LYS A 307 -47.31 -15.52 62.29
CA LYS A 307 -47.30 -15.89 63.71
C LYS A 307 -48.42 -15.12 64.41
N HIS A 308 -49.37 -15.90 64.92
CA HIS A 308 -50.22 -15.68 66.10
C HIS A 308 -50.10 -14.32 66.80
N GLU A 309 -51.21 -13.58 66.89
CA GLU A 309 -51.83 -13.28 68.20
C GLU A 309 -53.26 -12.75 68.03
N ASP A 310 -54.08 -13.08 69.02
CA ASP A 310 -55.53 -12.99 69.15
C ASP A 310 -56.19 -11.65 68.79
N SER A 311 -57.47 -11.71 68.37
CA SER A 311 -58.58 -11.09 69.10
C SER A 311 -59.85 -10.93 68.23
N ASN A 312 -60.87 -11.70 68.62
CA ASN A 312 -62.30 -11.34 68.74
C ASN A 312 -63.15 -10.97 67.50
N LYS A 313 -64.09 -11.88 67.21
CA LYS A 313 -65.34 -11.64 66.47
C LYS A 313 -66.23 -10.62 67.22
N PRO A 314 -67.05 -9.81 66.53
CA PRO A 314 -68.19 -9.13 67.14
C PRO A 314 -69.47 -9.96 66.98
N ASP A 315 -70.03 -10.38 68.11
CA ASP A 315 -71.41 -10.86 68.23
C ASP A 315 -72.39 -9.72 67.93
N HIS A 316 -73.45 -10.00 67.15
CA HIS A 316 -74.63 -9.13 67.11
C HIS A 316 -75.82 -9.88 67.74
N PRO A 317 -76.29 -9.46 68.94
CA PRO A 317 -77.46 -10.01 69.57
C PRO A 317 -78.66 -9.18 69.12
N ASP A 318 -79.40 -9.59 68.07
CA ASP A 318 -80.72 -8.95 67.80
C ASP A 318 -81.70 -9.82 67.01
N SER A 319 -81.37 -11.08 66.72
CA SER A 319 -82.29 -11.96 65.99
C SER A 319 -83.55 -12.35 66.81
N ALA A 320 -83.53 -12.16 68.14
CA ALA A 320 -84.64 -12.51 69.02
C ALA A 320 -85.67 -11.39 69.20
N LEU A 321 -85.28 -10.11 69.13
CA LEU A 321 -86.20 -8.98 69.28
C LEU A 321 -87.02 -8.71 68.00
N LEU A 322 -86.41 -8.97 66.84
CA LEU A 322 -86.99 -8.71 65.51
C LEU A 322 -88.14 -9.66 65.12
N ARG A 323 -88.32 -10.79 65.83
CA ARG A 323 -89.37 -11.78 65.52
C ARG A 323 -90.78 -11.43 66.01
N HIS A 324 -90.89 -10.47 66.92
CA HIS A 324 -92.18 -10.09 67.53
C HIS A 324 -92.70 -8.72 67.08
N MET A 325 -91.97 -8.03 66.21
CA MET A 325 -92.38 -6.77 65.62
C MET A 325 -93.24 -7.02 64.37
N SER A 326 -94.33 -6.27 64.21
CA SER A 326 -95.11 -6.24 62.98
C SER A 326 -94.28 -5.70 61.81
N ALA A 327 -94.69 -5.95 60.57
CA ALA A 327 -93.93 -5.54 59.39
C ALA A 327 -93.61 -4.02 59.38
N ASP A 328 -94.57 -3.19 59.83
CA ASP A 328 -94.40 -1.74 59.90
C ASP A 328 -93.48 -1.31 61.05
N GLU A 329 -93.48 -2.02 62.18
CA GLU A 329 -92.55 -1.78 63.29
C GLU A 329 -91.12 -2.19 62.92
N LEU A 330 -90.96 -3.26 62.12
CA LEU A 330 -89.66 -3.69 61.62
C LEU A 330 -89.07 -2.64 60.66
N ILE A 331 -89.89 -2.13 59.75
CA ILE A 331 -89.51 -1.05 58.84
C ILE A 331 -89.14 0.20 59.64
N SER A 332 -89.96 0.60 60.61
CA SER A 332 -89.68 1.77 61.46
C SER A 332 -88.39 1.60 62.27
N HIS A 333 -88.10 0.40 62.79
CA HIS A 333 -86.87 0.11 63.51
C HIS A 333 -85.63 0.19 62.60
N TYR A 334 -85.68 -0.40 61.40
CA TYR A 334 -84.58 -0.30 60.44
C TYR A 334 -84.41 1.11 59.90
N ASP A 335 -85.49 1.85 59.62
CA ASP A 335 -85.42 3.25 59.23
C ASP A 335 -84.82 4.12 60.33
N SER A 336 -85.18 3.86 61.60
CA SER A 336 -84.59 4.53 62.76
C SER A 336 -83.09 4.24 62.87
N LYS A 337 -82.69 2.97 62.73
CA LYS A 337 -81.27 2.54 62.76
C LYS A 337 -80.47 3.08 61.57
N ILE A 338 -81.06 3.14 60.38
CA ILE A 338 -80.47 3.75 59.18
C ILE A 338 -80.32 5.26 59.38
N THR A 339 -81.31 5.91 59.98
CA THR A 339 -81.25 7.35 60.28
C THR A 339 -80.19 7.65 61.33
N GLU A 340 -80.06 6.81 62.36
CA GLU A 340 -79.00 6.89 63.36
C GLU A 340 -77.61 6.69 62.73
N MET A 341 -77.43 5.65 61.91
CA MET A 341 -76.18 5.42 61.17
C MET A 341 -75.84 6.56 60.22
N LYS A 342 -76.82 7.11 59.49
CA LYS A 342 -76.63 8.29 58.63
C LYS A 342 -76.19 9.49 59.45
N ARG A 343 -76.86 9.77 60.57
CA ARG A 343 -76.53 10.90 61.44
C ARG A 343 -75.13 10.77 62.04
N ASN A 344 -74.73 9.57 62.42
CA ASN A 344 -73.38 9.29 62.91
C ASN A 344 -72.32 9.46 61.83
N HIS A 345 -72.56 8.93 60.62
CA HIS A 345 -71.65 9.12 59.48
C HIS A 345 -71.52 10.59 59.08
N GLU A 346 -72.63 11.32 59.06
CA GLU A 346 -72.66 12.75 58.73
C GLU A 346 -71.94 13.58 59.81
N SER A 347 -72.04 13.20 61.09
CA SER A 347 -71.26 13.77 62.18
C SER A 347 -69.75 13.50 62.04
N GLU A 348 -69.36 12.31 61.60
CA GLU A 348 -67.95 11.94 61.40
C GLU A 348 -67.36 12.65 60.17
N VAL A 349 -68.11 12.74 59.07
CA VAL A 349 -67.74 13.52 57.89
C VAL A 349 -67.61 15.00 58.26
N GLN A 350 -68.52 15.55 59.07
CA GLN A 350 -68.42 16.92 59.54
C GLN A 350 -67.17 17.13 60.40
N LYS A 351 -66.88 16.21 61.33
CA LYS A 351 -65.66 16.26 62.17
C LYS A 351 -64.38 16.21 61.33
N ILE A 352 -64.31 15.32 60.34
CA ILE A 352 -63.18 15.23 59.40
C ILE A 352 -63.06 16.51 58.56
N THR A 353 -64.19 17.09 58.13
CA THR A 353 -64.21 18.32 57.33
C THR A 353 -63.74 19.52 58.14
N GLU A 354 -64.22 19.66 59.38
CA GLU A 354 -63.76 20.70 60.32
C GLU A 354 -62.29 20.52 60.67
N GLU A 355 -61.82 19.28 60.85
CA GLU A 355 -60.40 18.98 61.05
C GLU A 355 -59.56 19.31 59.81
N ASN A 356 -60.06 19.06 58.60
CA ASN A 356 -59.38 19.43 57.35
C ASN A 356 -59.32 20.95 57.17
N ILE A 357 -60.39 21.67 57.50
CA ILE A 357 -60.42 23.14 57.50
C ILE A 357 -59.46 23.69 58.56
N ARG A 358 -59.43 23.09 59.76
CA ARG A 358 -58.49 23.44 60.82
C ARG A 358 -57.04 23.19 60.39
N LEU A 359 -56.75 22.02 59.82
CA LEU A 359 -55.43 21.62 59.34
C LEU A 359 -54.97 22.48 58.16
N ARG A 360 -55.85 22.82 57.21
CA ARG A 360 -55.56 23.81 56.16
C ARG A 360 -55.32 25.19 56.76
N GLY A 361 -56.14 25.60 57.73
CA GLY A 361 -56.00 26.86 58.45
C GLY A 361 -54.74 26.94 59.33
N THR A 362 -54.18 25.81 59.76
CA THR A 362 -52.85 25.75 60.40
C THR A 362 -51.75 25.69 59.37
N LEU A 363 -51.89 24.96 58.26
CA LEU A 363 -50.93 24.93 57.15
C LEU A 363 -50.72 26.33 56.53
N TYR A 364 -51.80 27.08 56.34
CA TYR A 364 -51.74 28.46 55.84
C TYR A 364 -51.27 29.46 56.90
N ARG A 365 -51.34 29.13 58.20
CA ARG A 365 -50.73 29.93 59.29
C ARG A 365 -49.24 29.61 59.48
N GLU A 366 -48.85 28.34 59.38
CA GLU A 366 -47.46 27.86 59.35
C GLU A 366 -46.74 28.38 58.10
N MET A 367 -47.40 28.42 56.95
CA MET A 367 -46.90 29.09 55.74
C MET A 367 -47.14 30.60 55.73
N GLY A 368 -47.92 31.14 56.67
CA GLY A 368 -48.31 32.55 56.76
C GLY A 368 -47.29 33.45 57.44
N SER A 369 -46.12 32.93 57.81
CA SER A 369 -45.06 33.72 58.46
C SER A 369 -43.65 33.32 58.00
N SER A 370 -43.46 33.13 56.68
CA SER A 370 -42.28 33.62 55.94
C SER A 370 -42.31 33.19 54.47
N LEU A 371 -42.07 34.17 53.59
CA LEU A 371 -41.58 34.05 52.21
C LEU A 371 -42.59 33.89 51.05
N PRO A 372 -42.92 34.99 50.33
CA PRO A 372 -43.05 34.96 48.88
C PRO A 372 -41.64 34.89 48.24
N LEU A 373 -41.52 34.37 47.00
CA LEU A 373 -40.36 34.56 46.10
C LEU A 373 -39.20 33.51 46.04
N LYS A 374 -39.41 32.22 46.34
CA LYS A 374 -38.38 31.18 46.05
C LYS A 374 -38.70 30.18 44.93
N LYS A 375 -39.97 29.93 44.61
CA LYS A 375 -40.33 29.03 43.49
C LYS A 375 -40.13 29.65 42.10
N ASP A 376 -40.22 30.98 41.97
CA ASP A 376 -39.97 31.64 40.69
C ASP A 376 -38.47 31.69 40.33
N LYS A 377 -37.54 31.77 41.29
CA LYS A 377 -36.11 31.85 40.96
C LYS A 377 -35.56 30.58 40.30
N GLU A 378 -36.03 29.41 40.72
CA GLU A 378 -35.61 28.13 40.14
C GLU A 378 -36.21 27.93 38.74
N LEU A 379 -37.49 28.28 38.57
CA LEU A 379 -38.18 28.24 37.28
C LEU A 379 -37.60 29.25 36.29
N GLU A 380 -37.30 30.47 36.74
CA GLU A 380 -36.68 31.53 35.95
C GLU A 380 -35.22 31.18 35.60
N MET A 381 -34.49 30.54 36.52
CA MET A 381 -33.14 30.02 36.25
C MET A 381 -33.17 28.88 35.24
N LEU A 382 -34.18 28.00 35.32
CA LEU A 382 -34.40 26.92 34.36
C LEU A 382 -34.78 27.47 32.98
N ARG A 383 -35.68 28.46 32.92
CA ARG A 383 -36.09 29.20 31.71
C ARG A 383 -34.92 29.86 30.99
N LYS A 384 -33.91 30.32 31.74
CA LYS A 384 -32.66 30.89 31.18
C LYS A 384 -31.62 29.83 30.79
N LYS A 385 -31.46 28.77 31.58
CA LYS A 385 -30.46 27.72 31.32
C LYS A 385 -30.82 26.79 30.17
N ILE A 386 -32.11 26.54 29.94
CA ILE A 386 -32.57 25.62 28.87
C ILE A 386 -32.11 26.10 27.48
N PRO A 387 -32.33 27.36 27.08
CA PRO A 387 -31.77 27.91 25.84
C PRO A 387 -30.23 27.82 25.77
N ASP A 388 -29.53 28.04 26.88
CA ASP A 388 -28.07 27.89 26.94
C ASP A 388 -27.62 26.44 26.72
N PHE A 389 -28.40 25.45 27.17
CA PHE A 389 -28.14 24.05 26.88
C PHE A 389 -28.44 23.69 25.42
N ILE A 390 -29.53 24.22 24.84
CA ILE A 390 -29.85 24.03 23.41
C ILE A 390 -28.72 24.58 22.53
N THR A 391 -28.24 25.80 22.80
CA THR A 391 -27.14 26.41 22.04
C THR A 391 -25.80 25.67 22.19
N LYS A 392 -25.53 25.07 23.35
CA LYS A 392 -24.38 24.18 23.54
C LYS A 392 -24.52 22.88 22.75
N LEU A 393 -25.73 22.30 22.69
CA LEU A 393 -26.01 21.14 21.84
C LEU A 393 -25.86 21.50 20.36
N ASP A 394 -26.34 22.67 19.93
CA ASP A 394 -26.14 23.20 18.57
C ASP A 394 -24.66 23.33 18.22
N THR A 395 -23.84 23.79 19.16
CA THR A 395 -22.39 23.89 18.97
C THR A 395 -21.74 22.51 18.80
N ILE A 396 -22.25 21.48 19.47
CA ILE A 396 -21.81 20.08 19.29
C ILE A 396 -22.21 19.57 17.90
N PHE A 397 -23.40 19.90 17.40
CA PHE A 397 -23.81 19.55 16.05
C PHE A 397 -22.97 20.24 14.97
N VAL A 398 -22.73 21.55 15.08
CA VAL A 398 -21.87 22.32 14.17
C VAL A 398 -20.40 21.87 14.27
N GLY A 399 -19.92 21.51 15.46
CA GLY A 399 -18.59 20.93 15.67
C GLY A 399 -18.42 19.57 14.99
N ASN A 400 -19.48 18.76 14.98
CA ASN A 400 -19.52 17.44 14.33
C ASN A 400 -19.84 17.50 12.83
N GLU A 401 -20.35 18.61 12.31
CA GLU A 401 -20.51 18.84 10.87
C GLU A 401 -19.14 18.81 10.14
N LYS A 402 -18.05 19.14 10.85
CA LYS A 402 -16.67 18.95 10.39
C LYS A 402 -16.23 17.47 10.31
N LEU A 403 -17.02 16.52 10.82
CA LEU A 403 -16.85 15.07 10.70
C LEU A 403 -17.75 14.43 9.63
N HIS A 404 -18.61 15.20 8.95
CA HIS A 404 -19.29 14.77 7.72
C HIS A 404 -18.39 14.38 6.53
N PRO A 405 -17.08 14.76 6.44
CA PRO A 405 -16.22 14.32 5.34
C PRO A 405 -16.04 12.80 5.21
N PHE A 406 -16.42 12.01 6.23
CA PHE A 406 -16.33 10.56 6.17
C PHE A 406 -17.45 9.90 5.36
N SER A 407 -18.66 10.48 5.32
CA SER A 407 -19.78 9.98 4.49
C SER A 407 -19.51 10.23 3.01
N GLU A 408 -19.07 11.44 2.66
CA GLU A 408 -18.65 11.79 1.30
C GLU A 408 -17.48 10.93 0.83
N LYS A 409 -16.56 10.55 1.74
CA LYS A 409 -15.44 9.69 1.40
C LYS A 409 -15.88 8.26 1.07
N ILE A 410 -16.89 7.71 1.75
CA ILE A 410 -17.45 6.38 1.44
C ILE A 410 -18.16 6.38 0.08
N GLU A 411 -18.92 7.44 -0.23
CA GLU A 411 -19.60 7.60 -1.51
C GLU A 411 -18.59 7.86 -2.66
N SER A 412 -17.50 8.57 -2.37
CA SER A 412 -16.36 8.75 -3.29
C SER A 412 -15.62 7.43 -3.58
N VAL A 413 -15.50 6.54 -2.60
CA VAL A 413 -14.86 5.23 -2.77
C VAL A 413 -15.76 4.28 -3.57
N ASN A 414 -17.07 4.29 -3.34
CA ASN A 414 -18.02 3.50 -4.14
C ASN A 414 -18.09 3.99 -5.59
N SER A 415 -18.15 5.31 -5.82
CA SER A 415 -18.13 5.86 -7.19
C SER A 415 -16.79 5.63 -7.91
N LEU A 416 -15.66 5.65 -7.18
CA LEU A 416 -14.36 5.27 -7.74
C LEU A 416 -14.32 3.76 -8.08
N LYS A 417 -14.90 2.91 -7.24
CA LYS A 417 -15.03 1.46 -7.48
C LYS A 417 -15.87 1.18 -8.74
N ASP A 418 -16.99 1.86 -8.90
CA ASP A 418 -17.86 1.72 -10.08
C ASP A 418 -17.16 2.20 -11.35
N ARG A 419 -16.45 3.34 -11.28
CA ARG A 419 -15.65 3.87 -12.40
C ARG A 419 -14.46 2.99 -12.76
N MET A 420 -13.84 2.35 -11.77
CA MET A 420 -12.76 1.40 -12.01
C MET A 420 -13.30 0.10 -12.62
N GLY A 421 -14.48 -0.35 -12.19
CA GLY A 421 -15.21 -1.45 -12.83
C GLY A 421 -15.55 -1.15 -14.29
N SER A 422 -16.06 0.05 -14.59
CA SER A 422 -16.37 0.46 -15.97
C SER A 422 -15.11 0.52 -16.84
N LEU A 423 -14.02 1.11 -16.34
CA LEU A 423 -12.75 1.16 -17.05
C LEU A 423 -12.16 -0.23 -17.30
N HIS A 424 -12.29 -1.16 -16.36
CA HIS A 424 -11.83 -2.53 -16.56
C HIS A 424 -12.64 -3.23 -17.67
N THR A 425 -13.97 -3.04 -17.70
CA THR A 425 -14.80 -3.61 -18.78
C THR A 425 -14.49 -2.98 -20.14
N GLU A 426 -14.25 -1.67 -20.18
CA GLU A 426 -13.86 -0.96 -21.40
C GLU A 426 -12.50 -1.44 -21.91
N ASN A 427 -11.51 -1.59 -21.03
CA ASN A 427 -10.18 -2.09 -21.40
C ASN A 427 -10.23 -3.54 -21.93
N HIS A 428 -11.12 -4.36 -21.37
CA HIS A 428 -11.38 -5.71 -21.89
C HIS A 428 -11.97 -5.67 -23.31
N GLN A 429 -12.98 -4.82 -23.54
CA GLN A 429 -13.57 -4.64 -24.87
C GLN A 429 -12.58 -4.10 -25.90
N LEU A 430 -11.71 -3.17 -25.51
CA LEU A 430 -10.65 -2.65 -26.39
C LEU A 430 -9.65 -3.73 -26.74
N ARG A 431 -9.25 -4.59 -25.80
CA ARG A 431 -8.39 -5.75 -26.09
C ARG A 431 -9.03 -6.74 -27.04
N ASP A 432 -10.32 -7.04 -26.87
CA ASP A 432 -11.04 -7.93 -27.78
C ASP A 432 -11.13 -7.32 -29.19
N MET A 433 -11.38 -6.02 -29.29
CA MET A 433 -11.41 -5.30 -30.56
C MET A 433 -10.02 -5.27 -31.22
N LEU A 434 -8.96 -5.10 -30.44
CA LEU A 434 -7.58 -5.18 -30.90
C LEU A 434 -7.28 -6.56 -31.48
N MET A 435 -7.65 -7.64 -30.77
CA MET A 435 -7.46 -9.02 -31.22
C MET A 435 -8.20 -9.30 -32.54
N VAL A 436 -9.41 -8.75 -32.70
CA VAL A 436 -10.17 -8.84 -33.96
C VAL A 436 -9.43 -8.09 -35.08
N LYS A 437 -8.91 -6.89 -34.80
CA LYS A 437 -8.15 -6.09 -35.77
C LYS A 437 -6.82 -6.74 -36.15
N GLU A 438 -6.11 -7.37 -35.22
CA GLU A 438 -4.90 -8.14 -35.50
C GLU A 438 -5.19 -9.34 -36.43
N LYS A 439 -6.29 -10.07 -36.18
CA LYS A 439 -6.74 -11.15 -37.08
C LYS A 439 -7.11 -10.63 -38.47
N GLU A 440 -7.70 -9.44 -38.57
CA GLU A 440 -8.01 -8.79 -39.84
C GLU A 440 -6.74 -8.37 -40.60
N ILE A 441 -5.77 -7.78 -39.91
CA ILE A 441 -4.44 -7.44 -40.47
C ILE A 441 -3.72 -8.69 -40.94
N GLY A 442 -3.78 -9.80 -40.18
CA GLY A 442 -3.22 -11.09 -40.59
C GLY A 442 -3.85 -11.62 -41.88
N ARG A 443 -5.18 -11.52 -42.02
CA ARG A 443 -5.87 -11.88 -43.27
C ARG A 443 -5.48 -10.98 -44.44
N LEU A 444 -5.39 -9.67 -44.23
CA LEU A 444 -4.98 -8.72 -45.27
C LEU A 444 -3.52 -8.92 -45.69
N SER A 445 -2.63 -9.24 -44.74
CA SER A 445 -1.23 -9.57 -45.05
C SER A 445 -1.14 -10.85 -45.88
N SER A 446 -1.91 -11.88 -45.55
CA SER A 446 -1.99 -13.09 -46.37
C SER A 446 -2.47 -12.79 -47.79
N GLN A 447 -3.51 -11.96 -47.94
CA GLN A 447 -4.01 -11.54 -49.26
C GLN A 447 -2.98 -10.74 -50.05
N LEU A 448 -2.23 -9.87 -49.39
CA LEU A 448 -1.16 -9.08 -50.02
C LEU A 448 -0.01 -10.00 -50.47
N SER A 449 0.35 -10.98 -49.65
CA SER A 449 1.36 -12.00 -50.01
C SER A 449 0.92 -12.81 -51.23
N ASP A 450 -0.33 -13.30 -51.24
CA ASP A 450 -0.88 -14.05 -52.37
C ASP A 450 -0.94 -13.20 -53.66
N ALA A 451 -1.26 -11.90 -53.54
CA ALA A 451 -1.28 -10.98 -54.67
C ALA A 451 0.14 -10.69 -55.19
N MET A 452 1.12 -10.56 -54.28
CA MET A 452 2.52 -10.32 -54.63
C MET A 452 3.15 -11.54 -55.31
N GLU A 453 2.82 -12.76 -54.86
CA GLU A 453 3.24 -14.00 -55.50
C GLU A 453 2.66 -14.12 -56.92
N LYS A 454 1.38 -13.79 -57.11
CA LYS A 454 0.74 -13.72 -58.44
C LYS A 454 1.41 -12.69 -59.36
N LEU A 455 1.72 -11.50 -58.84
CA LEU A 455 2.40 -10.45 -59.60
C LEU A 455 3.81 -10.92 -60.03
N SER A 456 4.54 -11.59 -59.14
CA SER A 456 5.84 -12.19 -59.45
C SER A 456 5.73 -13.25 -60.55
N GLN A 457 4.70 -14.09 -60.48
CA GLN A 457 4.40 -15.09 -61.51
C GLN A 457 4.07 -14.44 -62.86
N GLU A 458 3.25 -13.38 -62.86
CA GLU A 458 2.95 -12.59 -64.07
C GLU A 458 4.21 -11.95 -64.65
N GLN A 459 5.06 -11.35 -63.82
CA GLN A 459 6.33 -10.76 -64.25
C GLN A 459 7.26 -11.80 -64.89
N LEU A 460 7.32 -13.01 -64.34
CA LEU A 460 8.07 -14.12 -64.92
C LEU A 460 7.49 -14.54 -66.27
N THR A 461 6.16 -14.60 -66.40
CA THR A 461 5.51 -14.91 -67.69
C THR A 461 5.73 -13.81 -68.72
N GLN A 462 5.70 -12.54 -68.32
CA GLN A 462 5.99 -11.40 -69.19
C GLN A 462 7.44 -11.47 -69.69
N LYS A 463 8.40 -11.73 -68.81
CA LYS A 463 9.82 -11.87 -69.17
C LYS A 463 10.05 -13.04 -70.12
N ASN A 464 9.33 -14.15 -69.93
CA ASN A 464 9.36 -15.27 -70.86
C ASN A 464 8.78 -14.89 -72.23
N LEU A 465 7.68 -14.11 -72.25
CA LEU A 465 7.10 -13.60 -73.50
C LEU A 465 8.06 -12.64 -74.21
N GLU A 466 8.69 -11.71 -73.51
CA GLU A 466 9.69 -10.79 -74.07
C GLU A 466 10.86 -11.56 -74.71
N HIS A 467 11.35 -12.62 -74.05
CA HIS A 467 12.37 -13.48 -74.64
C HIS A 467 11.89 -14.20 -75.91
N THR A 468 10.61 -14.63 -75.96
CA THR A 468 10.05 -15.23 -77.19
C THR A 468 9.86 -14.22 -78.33
N VAL A 469 9.47 -12.98 -78.01
CA VAL A 469 9.34 -11.89 -79.00
C VAL A 469 10.71 -11.56 -79.58
N HIS A 470 11.72 -11.39 -78.72
CA HIS A 470 13.08 -11.06 -79.17
C HIS A 470 13.71 -12.17 -80.03
N LYS A 471 13.37 -13.43 -79.72
CA LYS A 471 13.76 -14.59 -80.55
C LYS A 471 13.09 -14.57 -81.93
N LEU A 472 11.82 -14.17 -82.02
CA LEU A 472 11.09 -14.07 -83.29
C LEU A 472 11.55 -12.85 -84.11
N GLU A 473 11.84 -11.72 -83.48
CA GLU A 473 12.40 -10.54 -84.15
C GLU A 473 13.76 -10.83 -84.78
N GLY A 474 14.63 -11.59 -84.09
CA GLY A 474 15.92 -12.00 -84.62
C GLY A 474 15.84 -12.94 -85.83
N ASP A 475 14.77 -13.74 -85.94
CA ASP A 475 14.57 -14.71 -87.02
C ASP A 475 13.87 -14.10 -88.27
N VAL A 476 13.16 -12.96 -88.14
CA VAL A 476 12.30 -12.41 -89.20
C VAL A 476 12.98 -11.32 -90.06
N ASP A 477 13.94 -10.56 -89.53
CA ASP A 477 14.35 -9.29 -90.14
C ASP A 477 15.25 -9.45 -91.40
N VAL A 478 16.20 -10.40 -91.40
CA VAL A 478 17.21 -10.45 -92.47
C VAL A 478 16.84 -11.39 -93.64
N HIS A 479 16.03 -12.42 -93.42
CA HIS A 479 15.69 -13.40 -94.47
C HIS A 479 14.40 -13.06 -95.23
N ALA A 480 13.40 -12.44 -94.58
CA ALA A 480 12.14 -12.09 -95.23
C ALA A 480 12.27 -10.86 -96.13
N GLU A 481 13.02 -9.84 -95.71
CA GLU A 481 13.23 -8.62 -96.50
C GLU A 481 14.02 -8.90 -97.79
N VAL A 482 15.07 -9.72 -97.71
CA VAL A 482 15.86 -10.15 -98.88
C VAL A 482 15.03 -11.00 -99.83
N ALA A 483 14.15 -11.89 -99.33
CA ALA A 483 13.27 -12.70 -100.17
C ALA A 483 12.22 -11.85 -100.90
N VAL A 484 11.61 -10.87 -100.24
CA VAL A 484 10.64 -9.95 -100.86
C VAL A 484 11.32 -9.07 -101.92
N ILE A 485 12.50 -8.53 -101.64
CA ILE A 485 13.26 -7.74 -102.61
C ILE A 485 13.64 -8.58 -103.84
N GLN A 486 14.04 -9.84 -103.63
CA GLN A 486 14.42 -10.74 -104.72
C GLN A 486 13.23 -11.16 -105.60
N ASP A 487 12.05 -11.39 -105.01
CA ASP A 487 10.82 -11.70 -105.75
C ASP A 487 10.26 -10.48 -106.53
N VAL A 488 10.37 -9.27 -105.96
CA VAL A 488 10.01 -8.03 -106.68
C VAL A 488 10.94 -7.81 -107.88
N TYR A 489 12.26 -7.97 -107.70
CA TYR A 489 13.22 -7.85 -108.81
C TYR A 489 12.98 -8.90 -109.91
N LYS A 490 12.65 -10.14 -109.53
CA LYS A 490 12.33 -11.21 -110.47
C LYS A 490 11.06 -10.91 -111.28
N SER A 491 10.03 -10.41 -110.63
CA SER A 491 8.75 -10.08 -111.27
C SER A 491 8.89 -8.95 -112.31
N VAL A 492 9.67 -7.90 -111.99
CA VAL A 492 9.96 -6.80 -112.92
C VAL A 492 10.79 -7.27 -114.14
N LEU A 493 11.72 -8.21 -113.94
CA LEU A 493 12.52 -8.80 -115.01
C LEU A 493 11.69 -9.70 -115.95
N GLU A 494 10.71 -10.44 -115.42
CA GLU A 494 9.80 -11.25 -116.24
C GLU A 494 8.85 -10.37 -117.09
N GLU A 495 8.34 -9.28 -116.52
CA GLU A 495 7.45 -8.36 -117.23
C GLU A 495 8.17 -7.61 -118.36
N THR A 496 9.38 -7.11 -118.12
CA THR A 496 10.20 -6.44 -119.15
C THR A 496 10.61 -7.37 -120.29
N MET A 497 10.91 -8.65 -120.01
CA MET A 497 11.16 -9.64 -121.07
C MET A 497 9.90 -9.99 -121.88
N SER A 498 8.71 -9.87 -121.29
CA SER A 498 7.43 -10.11 -121.98
C SER A 498 7.09 -8.98 -122.97
N GLU A 499 7.36 -7.73 -122.59
CA GLU A 499 7.23 -6.53 -123.45
C GLU A 499 8.19 -6.60 -124.66
N PHE A 500 9.46 -6.95 -124.44
CA PHE A 500 10.44 -7.11 -125.54
C PHE A 500 10.03 -8.17 -126.58
N ARG A 501 9.31 -9.21 -126.17
CA ARG A 501 8.77 -10.24 -127.07
C ARG A 501 7.64 -9.71 -127.95
N ARG A 502 6.75 -8.87 -127.41
CA ARG A 502 5.65 -8.24 -128.18
C ARG A 502 6.17 -7.28 -129.23
N VAL A 503 7.20 -6.50 -128.93
CA VAL A 503 7.80 -5.55 -129.89
C VAL A 503 8.52 -6.27 -131.03
N ALA A 504 9.20 -7.39 -130.76
CA ALA A 504 9.87 -8.19 -131.78
C ALA A 504 8.91 -8.88 -132.76
N GLU A 505 7.65 -9.13 -132.36
CA GLU A 505 6.65 -9.82 -133.18
C GLU A 505 5.93 -8.89 -134.18
N VAL A 506 5.84 -7.59 -133.88
CA VAL A 506 5.21 -6.58 -134.74
C VAL A 506 6.17 -6.08 -135.82
N GLY A 507 7.48 -5.95 -135.53
CA GLY A 507 8.48 -5.45 -136.48
C GLY A 507 8.82 -6.38 -137.66
N LEU A 508 8.40 -7.64 -137.62
CA LEU A 508 8.78 -8.67 -138.62
C LEU A 508 7.69 -8.93 -139.68
N LYS A 509 6.54 -8.24 -139.63
CA LYS A 509 5.42 -8.40 -140.59
C LYS A 509 5.19 -7.22 -141.54
N GLU A 510 5.88 -6.10 -141.37
CA GLU A 510 5.59 -4.85 -142.11
C GLU A 510 6.61 -4.51 -143.21
N ALA A 511 7.61 -5.37 -143.45
CA ALA A 511 8.72 -5.11 -144.38
C ALA A 511 8.73 -5.97 -145.68
N ALA A 512 7.59 -6.52 -146.13
CA ALA A 512 7.56 -7.51 -147.23
C ALA A 512 6.56 -7.29 -148.40
N HIS A 513 5.88 -6.14 -148.53
CA HIS A 513 5.13 -5.74 -149.73
C HIS A 513 5.17 -4.20 -149.80
N ASP A 514 5.62 -3.49 -150.83
CA ASP A 514 5.81 -3.78 -152.25
C ASP A 514 6.88 -2.83 -152.84
N ALA A 515 7.60 -3.31 -153.85
CA ALA A 515 8.56 -2.53 -154.63
C ALA A 515 8.25 -2.64 -156.13
N GLN A 516 7.69 -1.56 -156.70
CA GLN A 516 7.99 -0.99 -158.05
C GLN A 516 7.83 -1.87 -159.32
N PRO A 517 8.06 -1.38 -160.57
CA PRO A 517 7.85 -0.06 -161.22
C PRO A 517 7.29 -0.17 -162.69
N SER A 518 7.38 0.92 -163.47
CA SER A 518 7.39 1.01 -164.97
C SER A 518 6.02 1.30 -165.62
N GLY A 519 5.83 2.18 -166.61
CA GLY A 519 6.66 3.08 -167.39
C GLY A 519 5.87 3.59 -168.63
N ARG A 520 6.16 4.83 -169.08
CA ARG A 520 5.87 5.46 -170.40
C ARG A 520 4.42 5.86 -170.82
N LEU A 521 4.25 7.19 -170.89
CA LEU A 521 3.80 8.05 -172.00
C LEU A 521 2.49 7.76 -172.80
N GLU A 522 1.58 8.74 -172.61
CA GLU A 522 0.63 9.39 -173.54
C GLU A 522 -0.86 8.98 -173.58
N PHE A 523 -1.61 9.79 -172.82
CA PHE A 523 -2.76 10.62 -173.21
C PHE A 523 -4.20 10.15 -172.92
N GLU A 524 -4.80 10.92 -172.00
CA GLU A 524 -6.19 11.40 -171.91
C GLU A 524 -7.32 10.39 -171.59
N ASP A 525 -7.82 10.46 -170.35
CA ASP A 525 -9.16 11.00 -170.00
C ASP A 525 -9.71 10.47 -168.64
N ALA A 526 -8.89 9.81 -167.81
CA ALA A 526 -9.31 9.19 -166.53
C ALA A 526 -8.64 9.77 -165.25
N ASP A 527 -7.64 10.66 -165.38
CA ASP A 527 -6.85 11.15 -164.23
C ASP A 527 -7.49 12.34 -163.49
N VAL A 528 -8.53 12.97 -164.05
CA VAL A 528 -9.19 14.11 -163.39
C VAL A 528 -10.14 13.65 -162.27
N GLU A 529 -10.79 12.49 -162.43
CA GLU A 529 -11.73 11.95 -161.45
C GLU A 529 -11.00 11.46 -160.18
N SER A 530 -9.81 10.86 -160.32
CA SER A 530 -8.99 10.42 -159.18
C SER A 530 -8.45 11.58 -158.34
N ILE A 531 -8.09 12.71 -158.94
CA ILE A 531 -7.59 13.89 -158.22
C ILE A 531 -8.73 14.59 -157.48
N ILE A 532 -9.92 14.67 -158.09
CA ILE A 532 -11.11 15.24 -157.43
C ILE A 532 -11.56 14.36 -156.27
N MET A 533 -11.54 13.02 -156.42
CA MET A 533 -11.97 12.10 -155.37
C MET A 533 -11.01 12.07 -154.17
N GLN A 534 -9.69 12.12 -154.42
CA GLN A 534 -8.68 12.25 -153.37
C GLN A 534 -8.81 13.61 -152.65
N GLY A 535 -9.07 14.69 -153.38
CA GLY A 535 -9.27 16.03 -152.81
C GLY A 535 -10.53 16.13 -151.94
N LEU A 536 -11.62 15.46 -152.32
CA LEU A 536 -12.85 15.38 -151.51
C LEU A 536 -12.67 14.50 -150.27
N LEU A 537 -11.95 13.37 -150.37
CA LEU A 537 -11.63 12.54 -149.20
C LEU A 537 -10.72 13.28 -148.22
N ASP A 538 -9.68 13.96 -148.70
CA ASP A 538 -8.79 14.79 -147.86
C ASP A 538 -9.55 15.93 -147.16
N LEU A 539 -10.53 16.54 -147.84
CA LEU A 539 -11.38 17.58 -147.25
C LEU A 539 -12.28 17.01 -146.15
N ILE A 540 -12.90 15.87 -146.37
CA ILE A 540 -13.79 15.20 -145.39
C ILE A 540 -12.99 14.74 -144.17
N PHE A 541 -11.81 14.14 -144.35
CA PHE A 541 -10.97 13.70 -143.22
C PHE A 541 -10.40 14.88 -142.43
N ARG A 542 -10.02 15.98 -143.10
CA ARG A 542 -9.53 17.19 -142.42
C ARG A 542 -10.63 17.84 -141.59
N GLU A 543 -11.85 17.92 -142.12
CA GLU A 543 -13.00 18.47 -141.39
C GLU A 543 -13.36 17.56 -140.20
N ALA A 544 -13.37 16.24 -140.39
CA ALA A 544 -13.62 15.27 -139.31
C ALA A 544 -12.55 15.32 -138.19
N LEU A 545 -11.28 15.50 -138.56
CA LEU A 545 -10.19 15.70 -137.60
C LEU A 545 -10.29 17.04 -136.87
N LEU A 546 -10.68 18.11 -137.57
CA LEU A 546 -10.92 19.42 -136.95
C LEU A 546 -12.06 19.37 -135.94
N ASP A 547 -13.18 18.72 -136.29
CA ASP A 547 -14.32 18.56 -135.38
C ASP A 547 -13.97 17.66 -134.19
N ALA A 548 -13.27 16.54 -134.39
CA ALA A 548 -12.81 15.68 -133.30
C ALA A 548 -11.83 16.41 -132.35
N ASN A 549 -10.92 17.20 -132.90
CA ASN A 549 -9.96 17.99 -132.12
C ASN A 549 -10.67 19.12 -131.34
N LYS A 550 -11.66 19.77 -131.94
CA LYS A 550 -12.49 20.79 -131.30
C LYS A 550 -13.32 20.21 -130.15
N GLU A 551 -13.83 18.99 -130.29
CA GLU A 551 -14.58 18.32 -129.23
C GLU A 551 -13.67 17.80 -128.11
N SER A 552 -12.48 17.28 -128.43
CA SER A 552 -11.44 16.93 -127.46
C SER A 552 -11.01 18.15 -126.62
N GLN A 553 -10.77 19.29 -127.27
CA GLN A 553 -10.37 20.52 -126.59
C GLN A 553 -11.49 21.09 -125.68
N LYS A 554 -12.77 20.94 -126.08
CA LYS A 554 -13.90 21.29 -125.20
C LYS A 554 -13.98 20.38 -123.98
N PHE A 555 -13.75 19.08 -124.14
CA PHE A 555 -13.74 18.12 -123.03
C PHE A 555 -12.60 18.42 -122.06
N GLU A 556 -11.38 18.63 -122.56
CA GLU A 556 -10.20 18.96 -121.75
C GLU A 556 -10.36 20.28 -121.00
N THR A 557 -10.88 21.33 -121.66
CA THR A 557 -11.18 22.61 -120.97
C THR A 557 -12.32 22.50 -119.97
N ALA A 558 -13.25 21.56 -120.12
CA ALA A 558 -14.32 21.30 -119.16
C ALA A 558 -13.80 20.50 -117.94
N GLU A 559 -12.94 19.51 -118.13
CA GLU A 559 -12.26 18.81 -117.03
C GLU A 559 -11.30 19.73 -116.28
N MET A 560 -10.51 20.54 -116.98
CA MET A 560 -9.60 21.51 -116.36
C MET A 560 -10.37 22.49 -115.48
N ARG A 561 -11.53 22.99 -115.93
CA ARG A 561 -12.42 23.83 -115.10
C ARG A 561 -12.98 23.11 -113.87
N LYS A 562 -13.31 21.82 -113.97
CA LYS A 562 -13.75 21.03 -112.80
C LYS A 562 -12.61 20.84 -111.81
N LEU A 563 -11.40 20.57 -112.29
CA LEU A 563 -10.23 20.39 -111.46
C LEU A 563 -9.84 21.69 -110.75
N GLU A 564 -9.88 22.83 -111.46
CA GLU A 564 -9.66 24.16 -110.87
C GLU A 564 -10.67 24.46 -109.73
N GLN A 565 -11.95 24.14 -109.92
CA GLN A 565 -12.96 24.28 -108.87
C GLN A 565 -12.69 23.38 -107.66
N GLU A 566 -12.26 22.14 -107.87
CA GLU A 566 -11.94 21.21 -106.78
C GLU A 566 -10.67 21.62 -106.03
N ILE A 567 -9.64 22.12 -106.72
CA ILE A 567 -8.44 22.69 -106.10
C ILE A 567 -8.80 23.89 -105.23
N LEU A 568 -9.65 24.80 -105.69
CA LEU A 568 -10.13 25.93 -104.89
C LEU A 568 -10.89 25.46 -103.64
N ARG A 569 -11.75 24.45 -103.76
CA ARG A 569 -12.49 23.87 -102.64
C ARG A 569 -11.55 23.24 -101.60
N LEU A 570 -10.55 22.47 -102.06
CA LEU A 570 -9.55 21.85 -101.19
C LEU A 570 -8.65 22.89 -100.53
N THR A 571 -8.28 23.96 -101.24
CA THR A 571 -7.48 25.07 -100.70
C THR A 571 -8.22 25.76 -99.55
N SER A 572 -9.50 26.10 -99.74
CA SER A 572 -10.34 26.66 -98.69
C SER A 572 -10.49 25.73 -97.48
N LEU A 573 -10.64 24.42 -97.71
CA LEU A 573 -10.74 23.43 -96.64
C LEU A 573 -9.43 23.27 -95.85
N VAL A 574 -8.28 23.34 -96.53
CA VAL A 574 -6.96 23.28 -95.88
C VAL A 574 -6.71 24.55 -95.05
N GLU A 575 -7.09 25.72 -95.55
CA GLU A 575 -7.03 26.97 -94.76
C GLU A 575 -7.91 26.91 -93.51
N GLU A 576 -9.12 26.35 -93.62
CA GLU A 576 -9.99 26.16 -92.45
C GLU A 576 -9.40 25.15 -91.45
N LYS A 577 -8.91 24.00 -91.92
CA LYS A 577 -8.27 22.99 -91.07
C LYS A 577 -6.99 23.49 -90.40
N THR A 578 -6.19 24.28 -91.09
CA THR A 578 -4.96 24.87 -90.51
C THR A 578 -5.30 25.93 -89.45
N LYS A 579 -6.37 26.71 -89.65
CA LYS A 579 -6.88 27.63 -88.62
C LYS A 579 -7.36 26.88 -87.38
N LEU A 580 -8.17 25.84 -87.54
CA LEU A 580 -8.64 24.99 -86.43
C LEU A 580 -7.48 24.30 -85.70
N ALA A 581 -6.48 23.81 -86.43
CA ALA A 581 -5.29 23.20 -85.83
C ALA A 581 -4.50 24.20 -84.98
N LYS A 582 -4.40 25.46 -85.43
CA LYS A 582 -3.75 26.54 -84.68
C LYS A 582 -4.53 26.90 -83.41
N GLU A 583 -5.86 27.04 -83.51
CA GLU A 583 -6.73 27.28 -82.35
C GLU A 583 -6.65 26.14 -81.33
N ALA A 584 -6.60 24.88 -81.79
CA ALA A 584 -6.40 23.72 -80.92
C ALA A 584 -5.02 23.69 -80.25
N ALA A 585 -3.97 24.08 -80.96
CA ALA A 585 -2.62 24.21 -80.38
C ALA A 585 -2.55 25.30 -79.32
N ASP A 586 -3.15 26.47 -79.57
CA ASP A 586 -3.20 27.57 -78.61
C ASP A 586 -4.01 27.19 -77.36
N ALA A 587 -5.13 26.47 -77.53
CA ALA A 587 -5.91 25.94 -76.41
C ALA A 587 -5.11 24.93 -75.57
N LEU A 588 -4.35 24.02 -76.20
CA LEU A 588 -3.48 23.07 -75.50
C LEU A 588 -2.34 23.76 -74.73
N ILE A 589 -1.75 24.82 -75.30
CA ILE A 589 -0.72 25.61 -74.62
C ILE A 589 -1.30 26.30 -73.39
N TYR A 590 -2.50 26.88 -73.53
CA TYR A 590 -3.20 27.50 -72.40
C TYR A 590 -3.50 26.48 -71.29
N GLU A 591 -4.03 25.30 -71.65
CA GLU A 591 -4.37 24.26 -70.67
C GLU A 591 -3.13 23.66 -69.99
N LYS A 592 -2.02 23.49 -70.73
CA LYS A 592 -0.73 23.09 -70.18
C LYS A 592 -0.24 24.10 -69.14
N LYS A 593 -0.27 25.40 -69.46
CA LYS A 593 0.13 26.46 -68.53
C LYS A 593 -0.73 26.48 -67.27
N ASN A 594 -2.03 26.23 -67.41
CA ASN A 594 -2.94 26.16 -66.28
C ASN A 594 -2.67 24.93 -65.39
N SER A 595 -2.34 23.79 -66.00
CA SER A 595 -1.95 22.57 -65.29
C SER A 595 -0.62 22.72 -64.55
N GLU A 596 0.34 23.44 -65.13
CA GLU A 596 1.64 23.75 -64.49
C GLU A 596 1.45 24.64 -63.26
N LEU A 597 0.59 25.67 -63.34
CA LEU A 597 0.24 26.51 -62.18
C LEU A 597 -0.43 25.71 -61.07
N ALA A 598 -1.37 24.82 -61.41
CA ALA A 598 -2.04 23.96 -60.43
C ALA A 598 -1.06 22.99 -59.74
N LEU A 599 -0.07 22.47 -60.46
CA LEU A 599 0.98 21.63 -59.89
C LEU A 599 1.85 22.40 -58.89
N GLU A 600 2.19 23.65 -59.21
CA GLU A 600 3.01 24.49 -58.33
C GLU A 600 2.27 24.90 -57.06
N GLU A 601 0.97 25.21 -57.14
CA GLU A 601 0.11 25.44 -55.96
C GLU A 601 0.00 24.18 -55.08
N MET A 602 -0.22 23.00 -55.70
CA MET A 602 -0.26 21.71 -55.00
C MET A 602 1.05 21.40 -54.28
N ASN A 603 2.19 21.69 -54.91
CA ASN A 603 3.51 21.51 -54.31
C ASN A 603 3.73 22.49 -53.15
N GLY A 604 3.30 23.74 -53.28
CA GLY A 604 3.35 24.73 -52.20
C GLY A 604 2.50 24.35 -50.99
N LEU A 605 1.30 23.80 -51.22
CA LEU A 605 0.44 23.29 -50.14
C LEU A 605 1.04 22.05 -49.47
N ARG A 606 1.62 21.14 -50.25
CA ARG A 606 2.33 19.96 -49.73
C ARG A 606 3.53 20.35 -48.86
N ALA A 607 4.33 21.32 -49.30
CA ALA A 607 5.48 21.80 -48.53
C ALA A 607 5.03 22.39 -47.18
N LYS A 608 3.97 23.22 -47.17
CA LYS A 608 3.41 23.78 -45.92
C LYS A 608 2.87 22.70 -44.97
N THR A 609 2.23 21.65 -45.51
CA THR A 609 1.74 20.55 -44.66
C THR A 609 2.88 19.74 -44.07
N VAL A 610 3.94 19.48 -44.83
CA VAL A 610 5.15 18.81 -44.32
C VAL A 610 5.81 19.64 -43.22
N GLU A 611 5.99 20.95 -43.44
CA GLU A 611 6.58 21.86 -42.45
C GLU A 611 5.77 21.89 -41.14
N GLN A 612 4.44 21.93 -41.23
CA GLN A 612 3.57 21.83 -40.04
C GLN A 612 3.72 20.50 -39.29
N TYR A 613 3.82 19.38 -39.99
CA TYR A 613 4.05 18.08 -39.34
C TYR A 613 5.44 17.99 -38.72
N GLU A 614 6.46 18.57 -39.35
CA GLU A 614 7.82 18.62 -38.79
C GLU A 614 7.88 19.46 -37.51
N GLU A 615 7.22 20.62 -37.47
CA GLU A 615 7.09 21.45 -36.26
C GLU A 615 6.37 20.70 -35.13
N GLN A 616 5.22 20.07 -35.42
CA GLN A 616 4.49 19.27 -34.43
C GLN A 616 5.32 18.10 -33.92
N MET A 617 6.04 17.41 -34.79
CA MET A 617 6.93 16.31 -34.40
C MET A 617 8.10 16.80 -33.54
N HIS A 618 8.65 17.98 -33.82
CA HIS A 618 9.68 18.59 -32.99
C HIS A 618 9.15 18.92 -31.59
N GLU A 619 7.97 19.56 -31.50
CA GLU A 619 7.32 19.88 -30.22
C GLU A 619 7.00 18.63 -29.40
N LEU A 620 6.45 17.59 -30.05
CA LEU A 620 6.18 16.29 -29.41
C LEU A 620 7.46 15.63 -28.88
N ARG A 621 8.55 15.66 -29.65
CA ARG A 621 9.85 15.11 -29.21
C ARG A 621 10.40 15.87 -28.00
N GLN A 622 10.31 17.20 -28.02
CA GLN A 622 10.77 18.03 -26.89
C GLN A 622 9.94 17.75 -25.62
N ASN A 623 8.63 17.61 -25.76
CA ASN A 623 7.75 17.25 -24.64
C ASN A 623 8.03 15.84 -24.11
N LEU A 624 8.29 14.86 -24.99
CA LEU A 624 8.68 13.51 -24.58
C LEU A 624 10.00 13.52 -23.82
N GLU A 625 11.02 14.22 -24.33
CA GLU A 625 12.32 14.40 -23.67
C GLU A 625 12.13 14.99 -22.26
N GLN A 626 11.35 16.05 -22.13
CA GLN A 626 11.05 16.67 -20.83
C GLN A 626 10.36 15.68 -19.89
N ARG A 627 9.29 15.00 -20.34
CA ARG A 627 8.57 14.02 -19.52
C ARG A 627 9.44 12.84 -19.10
N THR A 628 10.35 12.39 -19.95
CA THR A 628 11.30 11.32 -19.60
C THR A 628 12.30 11.76 -18.54
N ASN A 629 12.76 13.02 -18.59
CA ASN A 629 13.62 13.59 -17.56
C ASN A 629 12.90 13.73 -16.20
N GLU A 630 11.66 14.23 -16.21
CA GLU A 630 10.80 14.29 -15.00
C GLU A 630 10.59 12.89 -14.38
N LEU A 631 10.32 11.87 -15.21
CA LEU A 631 10.17 10.49 -14.75
C LEU A 631 11.45 9.94 -14.11
N ARG A 632 12.63 10.29 -14.66
CA ARG A 632 13.92 9.87 -14.10
C ARG A 632 14.15 10.49 -12.72
N GLU A 633 13.84 11.77 -12.53
CA GLU A 633 13.93 12.44 -11.23
C GLU A 633 12.99 11.78 -10.21
N ILE A 634 11.75 11.49 -10.60
CA ILE A 634 10.79 10.79 -9.73
C ILE A 634 11.29 9.39 -9.36
N ASP A 635 11.92 8.65 -10.28
CA ASP A 635 12.49 7.33 -9.98
C ASP A 635 13.66 7.43 -8.99
N GLU A 636 14.51 8.43 -9.13
CA GLU A 636 15.60 8.72 -8.18
C GLU A 636 15.06 9.07 -6.79
N GLU A 637 14.05 9.93 -6.70
CA GLU A 637 13.36 10.24 -5.44
C GLU A 637 12.72 9.00 -4.82
N ARG A 638 12.01 8.18 -5.61
CA ARG A 638 11.43 6.92 -5.13
C ARG A 638 12.49 5.95 -4.62
N ARG A 639 13.65 5.87 -5.28
CA ARG A 639 14.77 5.02 -4.84
C ARG A 639 15.33 5.50 -3.50
N LEU A 640 15.46 6.81 -3.30
CA LEU A 640 15.87 7.40 -2.02
C LEU A 640 14.85 7.14 -0.92
N VAL A 641 13.56 7.33 -1.19
CA VAL A 641 12.47 7.03 -0.22
C VAL A 641 12.46 5.56 0.16
N CYS A 642 12.64 4.65 -0.80
CA CYS A 642 12.75 3.21 -0.53
C CYS A 642 13.97 2.87 0.34
N ALA A 643 15.11 3.54 0.13
CA ALA A 643 16.30 3.35 0.95
C ALA A 643 16.06 3.83 2.40
N LEU A 644 15.50 5.04 2.56
CA LEU A 644 15.14 5.60 3.87
C LEU A 644 14.10 4.73 4.61
N SER A 645 13.09 4.23 3.89
CA SER A 645 12.07 3.33 4.46
C SER A 645 12.68 2.02 4.96
N LYS A 646 13.62 1.43 4.21
CA LYS A 646 14.37 0.23 4.66
C LYS A 646 15.20 0.51 5.91
N GLU A 647 15.88 1.66 5.96
CA GLU A 647 16.66 2.07 7.13
C GLU A 647 15.77 2.29 8.35
N GLN A 648 14.63 2.96 8.17
CA GLN A 648 13.63 3.16 9.23
C GLN A 648 13.06 1.83 9.73
N GLN A 649 12.78 0.88 8.83
CA GLN A 649 12.31 -0.46 9.22
C GLN A 649 13.36 -1.22 10.03
N HIS A 650 14.63 -1.13 9.65
CA HIS A 650 15.73 -1.72 10.39
C HIS A 650 15.88 -1.08 11.78
N ALA A 651 15.81 0.25 11.88
CA ALA A 651 15.84 0.97 13.14
C ALA A 651 14.69 0.56 14.07
N LEU A 652 13.46 0.45 13.55
CA LEU A 652 12.29 0.00 14.30
C LEU A 652 12.45 -1.44 14.82
N THR A 653 13.01 -2.33 14.00
CA THR A 653 13.29 -3.72 14.40
C THR A 653 14.32 -3.77 15.52
N LEU A 654 15.39 -2.97 15.42
CA LEU A 654 16.42 -2.86 16.45
C LEU A 654 15.87 -2.30 17.77
N THR A 655 14.98 -1.29 17.70
CA THR A 655 14.33 -0.74 18.90
C THR A 655 13.38 -1.74 19.54
N ALA A 656 12.59 -2.46 18.73
CA ALA A 656 11.68 -3.50 19.23
C ALA A 656 12.44 -4.62 19.95
N GLU A 657 13.61 -5.01 19.43
CA GLU A 657 14.46 -6.02 20.05
C GLU A 657 15.06 -5.54 21.39
N LYS A 658 15.51 -4.29 21.45
CA LYS A 658 15.95 -3.68 22.72
C LYS A 658 14.82 -3.58 23.74
N GLU A 659 13.62 -3.22 23.32
CA GLU A 659 12.44 -3.19 24.19
C GLU A 659 12.05 -4.58 24.70
N ARG A 660 12.22 -5.62 23.88
CA ARG A 660 12.01 -7.02 24.31
C ARG A 660 13.02 -7.41 25.38
N GLU A 661 14.30 -7.09 25.17
CA GLU A 661 15.37 -7.37 26.14
C GLU A 661 15.15 -6.62 27.47
N THR A 662 14.74 -5.34 27.43
CA THR A 662 14.44 -4.58 28.65
C THR A 662 13.20 -5.11 29.36
N ARG A 663 12.18 -5.56 28.62
CA ARG A 663 11.00 -6.22 29.19
C ARG A 663 11.36 -7.52 29.92
N GLU A 664 12.19 -8.37 29.32
CA GLU A 664 12.67 -9.61 29.95
C GLU A 664 13.48 -9.35 31.23
N LYS A 665 14.35 -8.32 31.21
CA LYS A 665 15.07 -7.87 32.41
C LYS A 665 14.11 -7.37 33.49
N MET A 666 13.08 -6.60 33.12
CA MET A 666 12.08 -6.10 34.05
C MET A 666 11.23 -7.23 34.64
N GLU A 667 10.81 -8.21 33.85
CA GLU A 667 10.09 -9.39 34.33
C GLU A 667 10.93 -10.20 35.32
N SER A 668 12.22 -10.37 35.04
CA SER A 668 13.17 -11.01 35.96
C SER A 668 13.30 -10.24 37.29
N ALA A 669 13.38 -8.91 37.23
CA ALA A 669 13.43 -8.06 38.41
C ALA A 669 12.13 -8.13 39.23
N ILE A 670 10.96 -8.13 38.57
CA ILE A 670 9.66 -8.29 39.22
C ILE A 670 9.57 -9.67 39.89
N ALA A 671 10.02 -10.74 39.23
CA ALA A 671 10.05 -12.08 39.81
C ALA A 671 10.94 -12.13 41.06
N LEU A 672 12.13 -11.52 41.01
CA LEU A 672 13.02 -11.42 42.15
C LEU A 672 12.41 -10.62 43.31
N ALA A 673 11.75 -9.49 43.01
CA ALA A 673 11.06 -8.69 44.02
C ALA A 673 9.91 -9.46 44.69
N ARG A 674 9.12 -10.23 43.92
CA ARG A 674 8.07 -11.10 44.47
C ARG A 674 8.62 -12.19 45.38
N ASN A 675 9.73 -12.82 44.99
CA ASN A 675 10.40 -13.83 45.80
C ASN A 675 10.92 -13.25 47.11
N LEU A 676 11.54 -12.06 47.06
CA LEU A 676 11.98 -11.34 48.26
C LEU A 676 10.82 -10.99 49.18
N LEU A 677 9.72 -10.43 48.64
CA LEU A 677 8.52 -10.11 49.43
C LEU A 677 7.96 -11.35 50.14
N THR A 678 7.94 -12.49 49.45
CA THR A 678 7.50 -13.76 50.04
C THR A 678 8.44 -14.20 51.18
N ALA A 679 9.76 -14.13 50.96
CA ALA A 679 10.74 -14.46 51.99
C ALA A 679 10.67 -13.50 53.20
N PHE A 680 10.37 -12.22 52.98
CA PHE A 680 10.14 -11.25 54.06
C PHE A 680 8.88 -11.57 54.85
N ALA A 681 7.77 -11.90 54.19
CA ALA A 681 6.54 -12.30 54.86
C ALA A 681 6.74 -13.56 55.71
N ASP A 682 7.48 -14.55 55.20
CA ASP A 682 7.84 -15.75 55.95
C ASP A 682 8.72 -15.40 57.16
N CYS A 683 9.70 -14.52 57.01
CA CYS A 683 10.55 -14.05 58.10
C CYS A 683 9.72 -13.33 59.17
N GLU A 684 8.85 -12.41 58.76
CA GLU A 684 7.94 -11.67 59.64
C GLU A 684 7.05 -12.63 60.44
N SER A 685 6.46 -13.63 59.79
CA SER A 685 5.64 -14.64 60.48
C SER A 685 6.42 -15.39 61.56
N ARG A 686 7.64 -15.85 61.26
CA ARG A 686 8.52 -16.54 62.21
C ARG A 686 8.92 -15.65 63.38
N VAL A 687 9.29 -14.41 63.10
CA VAL A 687 9.63 -13.43 64.15
C VAL A 687 8.42 -13.18 65.04
N ASN A 688 7.23 -13.03 64.47
CA ASN A 688 6.01 -12.80 65.23
C ASN A 688 5.62 -14.01 66.10
N GLU A 689 5.81 -15.23 65.60
CA GLU A 689 5.67 -16.46 66.38
C GLU A 689 6.66 -16.51 67.55
N ASP A 690 7.93 -16.15 67.31
CA ASP A 690 8.97 -16.12 68.33
C ASP A 690 8.68 -15.06 69.41
N ILE A 691 8.24 -13.86 69.01
CA ILE A 691 7.79 -12.80 69.92
C ILE A 691 6.61 -13.28 70.75
N SER A 692 5.61 -13.90 70.12
CA SER A 692 4.43 -14.45 70.82
C SER A 692 4.81 -15.53 71.82
N ARG A 693 5.77 -16.41 71.47
CA ARG A 693 6.27 -17.44 72.38
C ARG A 693 7.02 -16.83 73.57
N ASN A 694 7.85 -15.81 73.31
CA ASN A 694 8.59 -15.12 74.36
C ASN A 694 7.69 -14.31 75.28
N SER A 695 6.66 -13.64 74.75
CA SER A 695 5.68 -12.90 75.55
C SER A 695 4.90 -13.82 76.48
N LEU A 696 4.49 -15.00 76.01
CA LEU A 696 3.88 -16.04 76.85
C LEU A 696 4.83 -16.51 77.96
N ARG A 697 6.11 -16.77 77.64
CA ARG A 697 7.12 -17.15 78.63
C ARG A 697 7.34 -16.08 79.69
N ILE A 698 7.43 -14.81 79.29
CA ILE A 698 7.57 -13.67 80.21
C ILE A 698 6.31 -13.52 81.07
N GLY A 699 5.12 -13.70 80.49
CA GLY A 699 3.86 -13.71 81.23
C GLY A 699 3.85 -14.76 82.33
N ASN A 700 4.28 -15.99 82.01
CA ASN A 700 4.41 -17.08 82.99
C ASN A 700 5.43 -16.74 84.09
N LEU A 701 6.62 -16.28 83.73
CA LEU A 701 7.64 -15.87 84.71
C LEU A 701 7.14 -14.73 85.61
N ASN A 702 6.39 -13.77 85.06
CA ASN A 702 5.80 -12.70 85.86
C ASN A 702 4.75 -13.23 86.84
N SER A 703 3.96 -14.24 86.44
CA SER A 703 3.01 -14.91 87.35
C SER A 703 3.73 -15.64 88.49
N GLU A 704 4.83 -16.34 88.19
CA GLU A 704 5.67 -16.98 89.20
C GLU A 704 6.31 -15.95 90.14
N PHE A 705 6.78 -14.83 89.61
CA PHE A 705 7.35 -13.74 90.40
C PHE A 705 6.31 -13.11 91.34
N ARG A 706 5.07 -12.90 90.87
CA ARG A 706 3.99 -12.43 91.75
C ARG A 706 3.72 -13.41 92.89
N PHE A 707 3.64 -14.70 92.58
CA PHE A 707 3.45 -15.73 93.61
C PHE A 707 4.60 -15.75 94.64
N LEU A 708 5.84 -15.60 94.17
CA LEU A 708 7.00 -15.49 95.04
C LEU A 708 6.94 -14.24 95.90
N ASN A 709 6.57 -13.10 95.32
CA ASN A 709 6.41 -11.84 96.04
C ASN A 709 5.33 -11.95 97.13
N ASP A 710 4.22 -12.63 96.86
CA ASP A 710 3.17 -12.89 97.85
C ASP A 710 3.70 -13.74 99.02
N LYS A 711 4.48 -14.80 98.73
CA LYS A 711 5.17 -15.59 99.76
C LYS A 711 6.14 -14.74 100.59
N VAL A 712 6.93 -13.90 99.94
CA VAL A 712 7.86 -12.98 100.62
C VAL A 712 7.11 -12.00 101.51
N ASN A 713 5.97 -11.47 101.06
CA ASN A 713 5.12 -10.59 101.86
C ASN A 713 4.54 -11.32 103.08
N ILE A 714 4.07 -12.57 102.92
CA ILE A 714 3.62 -13.40 104.05
C ILE A 714 4.76 -13.62 105.05
N LEU A 715 5.96 -13.98 104.58
CA LEU A 715 7.13 -14.17 105.43
C LEU A 715 7.54 -12.88 106.15
N LYS A 716 7.49 -11.73 105.47
CA LYS A 716 7.76 -10.42 106.06
C LYS A 716 6.77 -10.10 107.18
N THR A 717 5.48 -10.35 106.96
CA THR A 717 4.43 -10.18 107.99
C THR A 717 4.66 -11.11 109.17
N MET A 718 4.98 -12.39 108.93
CA MET A 718 5.32 -13.33 110.00
C MET A 718 6.57 -12.89 110.78
N GLY A 719 7.61 -12.41 110.10
CA GLY A 719 8.82 -11.89 110.72
C GLY A 719 8.53 -10.71 111.65
N LEU A 720 7.65 -9.78 111.22
CA LEU A 720 7.19 -8.68 112.06
C LEU A 720 6.42 -9.16 113.30
N LEU A 721 5.53 -10.15 113.14
CA LEU A 721 4.78 -10.72 114.26
C LEU A 721 5.69 -11.43 115.26
N TYR A 722 6.69 -12.19 114.79
CA TYR A 722 7.68 -12.82 115.68
C TYR A 722 8.53 -11.78 116.41
N LYS A 723 8.98 -10.74 115.69
CA LYS A 723 9.73 -9.62 116.29
C LYS A 723 8.92 -8.96 117.40
N GLN A 724 7.67 -8.58 117.12
CA GLN A 724 6.76 -8.00 118.13
C GLN A 724 6.56 -8.91 119.33
N ARG A 725 6.37 -10.22 119.11
CA ARG A 725 6.23 -11.20 120.19
C ARG A 725 7.49 -11.26 121.06
N LEU A 726 8.67 -11.27 120.45
CA LEU A 726 9.94 -11.27 121.15
C LEU A 726 10.11 -9.98 121.97
N GLU A 727 9.83 -8.82 121.37
CA GLU A 727 9.89 -7.52 122.06
C GLU A 727 8.97 -7.47 123.29
N ILE A 728 7.75 -8.00 123.18
CA ILE A 728 6.82 -8.14 124.33
C ILE A 728 7.40 -9.06 125.39
N GLN A 729 7.98 -10.20 125.01
CA GLN A 729 8.60 -11.13 125.95
C GLN A 729 9.80 -10.49 126.66
N CYS A 730 10.69 -9.82 125.94
CA CYS A 730 11.82 -9.09 126.53
C CYS A 730 11.34 -8.01 127.50
N SER A 731 10.31 -7.23 127.14
CA SER A 731 9.75 -6.21 128.05
C SER A 731 9.13 -6.83 129.32
N ASN A 732 8.46 -7.98 129.20
CA ASN A 732 7.93 -8.68 130.36
C ASN A 732 9.05 -9.26 131.25
N LEU A 733 10.12 -9.76 130.65
CA LEU A 733 11.32 -10.23 131.37
C LEU A 733 12.00 -9.08 132.11
N GLU A 734 12.21 -7.94 131.46
CA GLU A 734 12.78 -6.74 132.09
C GLU A 734 11.94 -6.25 133.28
N LYS A 735 10.61 -6.28 133.15
CA LYS A 735 9.70 -5.98 134.28
C LYS A 735 9.83 -6.99 135.42
N ALA A 736 9.93 -8.28 135.11
CA ALA A 736 10.11 -9.32 136.11
C ALA A 736 11.47 -9.20 136.81
N GLU A 737 12.53 -8.88 136.07
CA GLU A 737 13.87 -8.60 136.62
C GLU A 737 13.83 -7.41 137.58
N ALA A 738 13.20 -6.29 137.18
CA ALA A 738 13.03 -5.13 138.06
C ALA A 738 12.22 -5.43 139.33
N GLU A 739 11.22 -6.32 139.25
CA GLU A 739 10.47 -6.79 140.42
C GLU A 739 11.32 -7.66 141.34
N VAL A 740 12.14 -8.55 140.78
CA VAL A 740 13.10 -9.37 141.54
C VAL A 740 14.15 -8.49 142.22
N ASP A 741 14.68 -7.47 141.55
CA ASP A 741 15.63 -6.51 142.13
C ASP A 741 15.00 -5.70 143.27
N LEU A 742 13.74 -5.29 143.13
CA LEU A 742 13.00 -4.61 144.19
C LEU A 742 12.81 -5.53 145.40
N LEU A 743 12.40 -6.78 145.18
CA LEU A 743 12.27 -7.79 146.23
C LEU A 743 13.62 -8.09 146.88
N GLY A 744 14.70 -8.18 146.09
CA GLY A 744 16.07 -8.35 146.58
C GLY A 744 16.47 -7.19 147.50
N SER A 745 16.23 -5.95 147.07
CA SER A 745 16.47 -4.75 147.89
C SER A 745 15.67 -4.75 149.19
N GLN A 746 14.42 -5.22 149.15
CA GLN A 746 13.58 -5.39 150.34
C GLN A 746 14.13 -6.47 151.29
N VAL A 747 14.55 -7.62 150.74
CA VAL A 747 15.19 -8.70 151.50
C VAL A 747 16.48 -8.19 152.14
N ASP A 748 17.33 -7.48 151.40
CA ASP A 748 18.58 -6.90 151.93
C ASP A 748 18.29 -5.89 153.05
N ALA A 749 17.27 -5.05 152.90
CA ALA A 749 16.83 -4.13 153.95
C ALA A 749 16.35 -4.88 155.21
N LEU A 750 15.60 -5.98 155.04
CA LEU A 750 15.15 -6.85 156.15
C LEU A 750 16.32 -7.58 156.81
N VAL A 751 17.29 -8.08 156.04
CA VAL A 751 18.51 -8.71 156.56
C VAL A 751 19.33 -7.68 157.35
N SER A 752 19.50 -6.47 156.84
CA SER A 752 20.18 -5.38 157.57
C SER A 752 19.45 -5.00 158.85
N LEU A 753 18.11 -4.99 158.84
CA LEU A 753 17.31 -4.76 160.05
C LEU A 753 17.50 -5.90 161.07
N LEU A 754 17.49 -7.14 160.62
CA LEU A 754 17.73 -8.31 161.45
C LEU A 754 19.14 -8.29 162.05
N GLU A 755 20.14 -7.86 161.29
CA GLU A 755 21.51 -7.66 161.77
C GLU A 755 21.57 -6.60 162.87
N LYS A 756 20.90 -5.46 162.68
CA LYS A 756 20.80 -4.41 163.73
C LYS A 756 20.11 -4.92 164.99
N ILE A 757 19.03 -5.71 164.85
CA ILE A 757 18.35 -6.35 165.99
C ILE A 757 19.27 -7.36 166.68
N TYR A 758 20.00 -8.17 165.90
CA TYR A 758 20.99 -9.11 166.42
C TYR A 758 22.09 -8.39 167.22
N ILE A 759 22.69 -7.33 166.68
CA ILE A 759 23.70 -6.51 167.38
C ILE A 759 23.13 -5.95 168.69
N ALA A 760 21.89 -5.43 168.67
CA ALA A 760 21.24 -4.92 169.88
C ALA A 760 21.02 -6.02 170.93
N LEU A 761 20.51 -7.19 170.53
CA LEU A 761 20.31 -8.33 171.43
C LEU A 761 21.64 -8.92 171.94
N ASP A 762 22.68 -8.99 171.12
CA ASP A 762 24.02 -9.45 171.49
C ASP A 762 24.67 -8.50 172.50
N HIS A 763 24.42 -7.19 172.41
CA HIS A 763 24.85 -6.22 173.42
C HIS A 763 24.24 -6.51 174.82
N TYR A 764 23.00 -7.01 174.87
CA TYR A 764 22.33 -7.43 176.11
C TYR A 764 22.60 -8.90 176.49
N SER A 765 23.44 -9.62 175.74
CA SER A 765 23.82 -11.04 175.95
C SER A 765 24.21 -11.40 177.39
N PRO A 766 24.93 -10.55 178.17
CA PRO A 766 25.24 -10.86 179.57
C PRO A 766 24.00 -11.04 180.45
N ILE A 767 22.91 -10.31 180.16
CA ILE A 767 21.64 -10.40 180.88
C ILE A 767 20.77 -11.55 180.34
N LEU A 768 20.81 -11.76 179.02
CA LEU A 768 20.01 -12.79 178.34
C LEU A 768 20.54 -14.22 178.50
N ARG A 769 21.77 -14.41 179.02
CA ARG A 769 22.34 -15.73 179.39
C ARG A 769 21.49 -16.55 180.36
N HIS A 770 20.56 -15.93 181.09
CA HIS A 770 19.63 -16.62 181.98
C HIS A 770 18.40 -17.22 181.27
N TYR A 771 18.23 -16.96 179.97
CA TYR A 771 17.11 -17.47 179.15
C TYR A 771 17.65 -18.33 177.98
N PRO A 772 17.69 -19.67 178.14
CA PRO A 772 18.29 -20.58 177.15
C PRO A 772 17.72 -20.43 175.75
N GLY A 773 16.38 -20.31 175.62
CA GLY A 773 15.72 -20.20 174.31
C GLY A 773 16.07 -18.94 173.53
N VAL A 774 16.39 -17.83 174.21
CA VAL A 774 16.83 -16.58 173.54
C VAL A 774 18.26 -16.74 173.01
N THR A 775 19.11 -17.48 173.74
CA THR A 775 20.49 -17.75 173.34
C THR A 775 20.55 -18.65 172.11
N GLU A 776 19.70 -19.68 172.03
CA GLU A 776 19.59 -20.55 170.85
C GLU A 776 19.12 -19.79 169.59
N ILE A 777 18.15 -18.88 169.74
CA ILE A 777 17.69 -18.02 168.63
C ILE A 777 18.79 -17.06 168.20
N LEU A 778 19.54 -16.46 169.14
CA LEU A 778 20.69 -15.61 168.82
C LEU A 778 21.79 -16.36 168.05
N GLU A 779 22.10 -17.61 168.42
CA GLU A 779 23.02 -18.45 167.65
C GLU A 779 22.49 -18.78 166.25
N LEU A 780 21.18 -19.03 166.10
CA LEU A 780 20.55 -19.30 164.82
C LEU A 780 20.56 -18.07 163.89
N VAL A 781 20.25 -16.89 164.45
CA VAL A 781 20.30 -15.61 163.73
C VAL A 781 21.74 -15.28 163.33
N ARG A 782 22.72 -15.47 164.23
CA ARG A 782 24.15 -15.36 163.88
C ARG A 782 24.53 -16.30 162.74
N ARG A 783 24.10 -17.56 162.79
CA ARG A 783 24.35 -18.55 161.71
C ARG A 783 23.78 -18.09 160.38
N THR A 784 22.58 -17.54 160.39
CA THR A 784 21.89 -17.09 159.17
C THR A 784 22.51 -15.81 158.61
N LEU A 785 22.85 -14.83 159.45
CA LEU A 785 23.51 -13.57 159.05
C LEU A 785 24.95 -13.78 158.57
N SER A 786 25.68 -14.75 159.15
CA SER A 786 27.07 -15.05 158.75
C SER A 786 27.16 -15.87 157.46
N GLY A 787 26.06 -16.01 156.70
CA GLY A 787 25.99 -16.87 155.51
C GLY A 787 26.16 -18.36 155.82
N GLY A 788 26.07 -18.75 157.10
CA GLY A 788 26.38 -20.07 157.62
C GLY A 788 25.22 -21.07 157.55
N SER A 789 24.34 -20.93 156.55
CA SER A 789 23.42 -21.98 156.15
C SER A 789 23.79 -22.43 154.74
N LYS A 790 24.47 -23.58 154.65
CA LYS A 790 24.50 -24.36 153.41
C LYS A 790 23.06 -24.75 153.12
N THR A 791 22.45 -24.09 152.14
CA THR A 791 21.30 -24.65 151.44
C THR A 791 21.81 -25.29 150.14
N PRO A 792 21.35 -26.51 149.83
CA PRO A 792 21.58 -27.15 148.54
C PRO A 792 20.63 -26.59 147.48
N VAL A 793 21.05 -26.76 146.22
CA VAL A 793 20.47 -26.35 144.93
C VAL A 793 21.05 -25.05 144.40
#